data_AF-A0A3N0ZVP3-F1
#
_entry.id   AF-A0A3N0ZVP3-F1
#
_cell.length_a   1.000
_cell.length_b   1.000
_cell.length_c   1.000
_cell.angle_alpha   90.00
_cell.angle_beta   90.00
_cell.angle_gamma   90.00
#
_symmetry.space_group_name_H-M   'P 1'
#
loop_
_entity.id
_entity.type
_entity.pdbx_description
1 polymer ?
#
loop_
_entity_poly.entity_id
_entity_poly.type
_entity_poly.pdbx_seq_one_letter_code
_entity_poly.pdbx_strand_id
1 'polypeptide(L)'
;MKYFLLILLALATYSANSEELYSPENVIKMQLQFYNSNYKQLLEQNRISETDIPARLIVNDTLILDSVGVRYKGNSSYNIQGDKKSFNISIDGYREDQRLMGYKTLNLNNGFVDPTFMRENIVHKIYSKYIPAMKTGFVYLYINGEEYGLYSNVQQLNKDFLGEWYDYKSGNLYKGDPRGELSWKGADASLYKSDYEKKTNEEADDWTDLVALINAINNSSNLETELPKVLNTDRALWYFALSNIFVNLDSYIFSSHNYYIYNNPSSSLFDFLPWDLNESFGSFPPNLQIKKEEYPTIDLKSPNKTPLLKNMLGKDSFKQKYYAHYRTILNEDFTLDTINAIINSIKPIIDSYVQKDPKKLYTYQNYLTNINSDVNVGGRTVAGITSFVTKRRAYLLNQPDFQKTAPNIKEVKCITDKLFSGSSAVFNVTMKSTATKEVKLYYRIGKGNFQSVQMFDDGNHNDGKGFDNTFGVSINIPQNIKSNNIDFYATAVNYDDVMKFYPEHAEFVYLTKEITQIGELQDVVINEFMASNKTTIKDEAGGYADWIELYNRSGNTISLNKWFLTDDITKKTKWQFPNVSLPAKSYLIIWADEDKEQGQLHANFKLSSTGEFIGLYKSDTSLVDNINFPAQTADTSYGRYPNGEGNFVYMSIPTPGKENTLGIIEIADTLPPVPVCKMDCCGNINLDKEFNLWDMPLDSTRTNIGSITWYGDVSYNYQLSFSSFVQCEDTLVSWTLRTIDCLQDAFAVIIFTDCAGNDTTLFISYIAPDVHFFPDSSGFLVTNPVTVYENQIVLRNLSDKSEPLITDVKLKSNREELTILDSDAHKINLPFTLRQSDSIVFIVQFRMINTENPQDYSDTLQIVDSCSNVIAEAILRVGFDLTSVESNNYENKILLLPNPASDELKVLSDELIEEISLFDLLGYRKRIKLNEVHQNNYITIDVSDMSNGLYNLQIKNKNRIFTKQLLIYR
;
A
#
# COMPACT_ATOMS: atom_id res chain seq x y z
N MET A 1 31.26 -75.42 7.25
CA MET A 1 29.81 -75.62 7.02
C MET A 1 29.37 -74.46 6.11
N LYS A 2 29.51 -74.62 4.80
CA LYS A 2 28.44 -74.90 3.82
C LYS A 2 27.42 -73.74 3.65
N TYR A 3 27.55 -73.05 2.50
CA TYR A 3 26.52 -72.55 1.56
C TYR A 3 25.18 -72.01 2.08
N PHE A 4 24.87 -70.72 1.79
CA PHE A 4 23.80 -70.24 0.89
C PHE A 4 23.49 -68.74 1.15
N LEU A 5 23.82 -67.84 0.22
CA LEU A 5 22.83 -66.95 -0.42
C LEU A 5 23.47 -66.24 -1.63
N LEU A 6 22.98 -66.63 -2.80
CA LEU A 6 23.19 -65.98 -4.09
C LEU A 6 22.24 -64.78 -4.24
N ILE A 7 22.72 -63.76 -4.99
CA ILE A 7 21.94 -62.82 -5.82
C ILE A 7 20.96 -61.90 -5.06
N LEU A 8 21.43 -60.71 -4.70
CA LEU A 8 20.58 -59.51 -4.72
C LEU A 8 20.80 -58.83 -6.08
N LEU A 9 19.89 -59.12 -7.02
CA LEU A 9 19.69 -58.29 -8.20
C LEU A 9 19.27 -56.90 -7.70
N ALA A 10 19.97 -55.88 -8.17
CA ALA A 10 19.60 -54.48 -7.96
C ALA A 10 18.21 -54.20 -8.57
N LEU A 11 17.16 -54.28 -7.77
CA LEU A 11 15.93 -53.54 -8.02
C LEU A 11 16.18 -52.11 -7.54
N ALA A 12 16.80 -51.31 -8.40
CA ALA A 12 16.73 -49.86 -8.27
C ALA A 12 15.27 -49.48 -8.48
N THR A 13 14.54 -49.25 -7.38
CA THR A 13 13.24 -48.58 -7.44
C THR A 13 13.48 -47.18 -7.97
N TYR A 14 13.17 -46.94 -9.24
CA TYR A 14 13.13 -45.61 -9.82
C TYR A 14 11.95 -44.88 -9.17
N SER A 15 12.20 -44.14 -8.09
CA SER A 15 11.25 -43.16 -7.59
C SER A 15 11.27 -41.97 -8.55
N ALA A 16 10.47 -42.04 -9.61
CA ALA A 16 10.23 -40.91 -10.50
C ALA A 16 9.62 -39.77 -9.68
N ASN A 17 10.29 -38.60 -9.67
CA ASN A 17 9.84 -37.44 -8.91
C ASN A 17 8.72 -36.74 -9.68
N SER A 18 7.68 -36.24 -8.98
CA SER A 18 6.55 -35.53 -9.60
C SER A 18 6.97 -34.28 -10.37
N GLU A 19 8.07 -33.65 -9.97
CA GLU A 19 8.68 -32.51 -10.68
C GLU A 19 9.17 -32.87 -12.08
N GLU A 20 9.50 -34.14 -12.34
CA GLU A 20 10.03 -34.58 -13.63
C GLU A 20 8.99 -34.46 -14.75
N LEU A 21 7.68 -34.60 -14.44
CA LEU A 21 6.59 -34.62 -15.43
C LEU A 21 6.41 -33.29 -16.18
N TYR A 22 6.68 -32.19 -15.47
CA TYR A 22 6.54 -30.82 -15.95
C TYR A 22 7.87 -30.07 -15.84
N SER A 23 9.00 -30.77 -15.87
CA SER A 23 10.29 -30.09 -16.00
C SER A 23 10.46 -29.64 -17.46
N PRO A 24 10.82 -28.38 -17.71
CA PRO A 24 11.19 -27.94 -19.06
C PRO A 24 12.63 -28.36 -19.43
N GLU A 25 13.36 -29.04 -18.53
CA GLU A 25 14.74 -29.47 -18.73
C GLU A 25 14.86 -30.83 -19.45
N ASN A 26 13.74 -31.53 -19.66
CA ASN A 26 13.68 -32.79 -20.38
C ASN A 26 12.48 -32.84 -21.34
N VAL A 27 12.51 -33.80 -22.26
CA VAL A 27 11.37 -34.15 -23.11
C VAL A 27 10.97 -35.58 -22.78
N ILE A 28 9.75 -35.76 -22.29
CA ILE A 28 9.24 -37.07 -21.91
C ILE A 28 8.74 -37.80 -23.15
N LYS A 29 9.20 -39.03 -23.36
CA LYS A 29 8.66 -39.88 -24.42
C LYS A 29 7.36 -40.51 -23.94
N MET A 30 6.26 -40.29 -24.66
CA MET A 30 4.97 -40.93 -24.39
C MET A 30 4.48 -41.70 -25.62
N GLN A 31 3.95 -42.90 -25.40
CA GLN A 31 3.29 -43.69 -26.43
C GLN A 31 1.86 -44.01 -25.99
N LEU A 32 0.88 -43.66 -26.83
CA LEU A 32 -0.51 -44.07 -26.67
C LEU A 32 -0.81 -45.24 -27.60
N GLN A 33 -1.25 -46.36 -27.03
CA GLN A 33 -1.68 -47.55 -27.75
C GLN A 33 -3.19 -47.72 -27.58
N PHE A 34 -3.96 -47.33 -28.59
CA PHE A 34 -5.40 -47.52 -28.60
C PHE A 34 -5.77 -48.95 -28.96
N TYR A 35 -6.76 -49.51 -28.26
CA TYR A 35 -7.21 -50.88 -28.50
C TYR A 35 -7.99 -51.04 -29.81
N ASN A 36 -8.68 -49.99 -30.25
CA ASN A 36 -9.50 -49.99 -31.45
C ASN A 36 -8.76 -49.38 -32.64
N SER A 37 -8.82 -50.04 -33.80
CA SER A 37 -8.20 -49.52 -35.03
C SER A 37 -8.88 -48.25 -35.55
N ASN A 38 -10.16 -48.02 -35.24
CA ASN A 38 -10.92 -46.83 -35.60
C ASN A 38 -10.82 -45.69 -34.55
N TYR A 39 -9.81 -45.70 -33.68
CA TYR A 39 -9.67 -44.72 -32.58
C TYR A 39 -9.79 -43.25 -33.03
N LYS A 40 -9.26 -42.87 -34.20
CA LYS A 40 -9.34 -41.49 -34.72
C LYS A 40 -10.81 -41.04 -34.89
N GLN A 41 -11.67 -41.91 -35.42
CA GLN A 41 -13.09 -41.63 -35.59
C GLN A 41 -13.80 -41.50 -34.24
N LEU A 42 -13.45 -42.36 -33.27
CA LEU A 42 -14.02 -42.30 -31.93
C LEU A 42 -13.60 -41.00 -31.21
N LEU A 43 -12.33 -40.61 -31.29
CA LEU A 43 -11.85 -39.33 -30.74
C LEU A 43 -12.56 -38.13 -31.35
N GLU A 44 -12.81 -38.14 -32.66
CA GLU A 44 -13.55 -37.09 -33.38
C GLU A 44 -15.02 -37.02 -32.92
N GLN A 45 -15.71 -38.17 -32.87
CA GLN A 45 -17.11 -38.26 -32.46
C GLN A 45 -17.31 -37.84 -31.01
N ASN A 46 -16.37 -38.17 -30.13
CA ASN A 46 -16.46 -37.90 -28.71
C ASN A 46 -15.95 -36.51 -28.29
N ARG A 47 -15.43 -35.69 -29.21
CA ARG A 47 -14.84 -34.40 -28.85
C ARG A 47 -15.84 -33.46 -28.16
N ILE A 48 -17.05 -33.33 -28.73
CA ILE A 48 -18.07 -32.43 -28.20
C ILE A 48 -18.61 -32.93 -26.86
N SER A 49 -18.79 -34.25 -26.71
CA SER A 49 -19.25 -34.86 -25.46
C SER A 49 -18.14 -35.02 -24.42
N GLU A 50 -16.91 -34.61 -24.75
CA GLU A 50 -15.69 -34.79 -23.96
C GLU A 50 -15.50 -36.21 -23.41
N THR A 51 -15.97 -37.22 -24.16
CA THR A 51 -15.97 -38.60 -23.68
C THR A 51 -14.63 -39.28 -23.98
N ASP A 52 -13.91 -39.69 -22.94
CA ASP A 52 -12.64 -40.40 -23.09
C ASP A 52 -12.82 -41.76 -23.77
N ILE A 53 -11.84 -42.15 -24.58
CA ILE A 53 -11.69 -43.55 -25.04
C ILE A 53 -10.46 -44.19 -24.39
N PRO A 54 -10.47 -45.51 -24.12
CA PRO A 54 -9.39 -46.14 -23.38
C PRO A 54 -8.16 -46.39 -24.27
N ALA A 55 -6.98 -46.19 -23.71
CA ALA A 55 -5.68 -46.49 -24.32
C ALA A 55 -4.68 -47.00 -23.29
N ARG A 56 -3.63 -47.67 -23.72
CA ARG A 56 -2.44 -47.91 -22.90
C ARG A 56 -1.44 -46.77 -23.11
N LEU A 57 -0.97 -46.16 -22.02
CA LEU A 57 0.08 -45.16 -22.00
C LEU A 57 1.41 -45.80 -21.59
N ILE A 58 2.45 -45.58 -22.40
CA ILE A 58 3.82 -46.02 -22.11
C ILE A 58 4.71 -44.78 -22.01
N VAL A 59 5.38 -44.57 -20.88
CA VAL A 59 6.23 -43.42 -20.60
C VAL A 59 7.68 -43.86 -20.49
N ASN A 60 8.57 -43.19 -21.23
CA ASN A 60 10.01 -43.48 -21.30
C ASN A 60 10.34 -44.98 -21.45
N ASP A 61 9.53 -45.67 -22.26
CA ASP A 61 9.65 -47.10 -22.61
C ASP A 61 9.59 -48.10 -21.44
N THR A 62 9.35 -47.62 -20.21
CA THR A 62 9.50 -48.41 -18.98
C THR A 62 8.26 -48.38 -18.11
N LEU A 63 7.62 -47.22 -17.96
CA LEU A 63 6.41 -47.07 -17.16
C LEU A 63 5.18 -47.31 -18.03
N ILE A 64 4.40 -48.33 -17.72
CA ILE A 64 3.20 -48.71 -18.48
C ILE A 64 1.97 -48.51 -17.60
N LEU A 65 1.05 -47.66 -18.06
CA LEU A 65 -0.25 -47.40 -17.47
C LEU A 65 -1.31 -47.88 -18.46
N ASP A 66 -1.97 -48.98 -18.13
CA ASP A 66 -3.01 -49.55 -18.99
C ASP A 66 -4.35 -48.86 -18.72
N SER A 67 -5.15 -48.71 -19.78
CA SER A 67 -6.51 -48.17 -19.69
C SER A 67 -6.58 -46.75 -19.10
N VAL A 68 -5.75 -45.83 -19.60
CA VAL A 68 -5.95 -44.39 -19.43
C VAL A 68 -7.09 -43.90 -20.35
N GLY A 69 -7.78 -42.84 -19.96
CA GLY A 69 -8.72 -42.12 -20.83
C GLY A 69 -8.00 -41.12 -21.72
N VAL A 70 -8.38 -41.05 -23.00
CA VAL A 70 -7.84 -40.07 -23.95
C VAL A 70 -8.97 -39.45 -24.75
N ARG A 71 -8.92 -38.12 -24.93
CA ARG A 71 -9.81 -37.38 -25.83
C ARG A 71 -9.09 -36.23 -26.52
N TYR A 72 -9.64 -35.78 -27.65
CA TYR A 72 -9.23 -34.50 -28.22
C TYR A 72 -9.72 -33.34 -27.36
N LYS A 73 -8.92 -32.26 -27.31
CA LYS A 73 -9.28 -31.02 -26.62
C LYS A 73 -9.09 -29.79 -27.51
N GLY A 74 -9.67 -28.68 -27.05
CA GLY A 74 -9.52 -27.36 -27.66
C GLY A 74 -10.61 -27.06 -28.70
N ASN A 75 -10.73 -25.76 -29.01
CA ASN A 75 -11.65 -25.26 -30.02
C ASN A 75 -10.87 -24.83 -31.27
N SER A 76 -10.22 -23.67 -31.25
CA SER A 76 -9.39 -23.17 -32.36
C SER A 76 -8.22 -24.10 -32.69
N SER A 77 -7.53 -24.62 -31.66
CA SER A 77 -6.42 -25.56 -31.82
C SER A 77 -6.84 -26.94 -32.34
N TYR A 78 -8.13 -27.27 -32.26
CA TYR A 78 -8.69 -28.48 -32.86
C TYR A 78 -9.01 -28.28 -34.35
N ASN A 79 -9.58 -27.14 -34.71
CA ASN A 79 -10.06 -26.83 -36.05
C ASN A 79 -8.96 -26.60 -37.10
N ILE A 80 -7.69 -26.79 -36.73
CA ILE A 80 -6.57 -26.76 -37.66
C ILE A 80 -6.59 -27.97 -38.62
N GLN A 81 -6.00 -27.80 -39.81
CA GLN A 81 -5.85 -28.89 -40.76
C GLN A 81 -4.79 -29.90 -40.30
N GLY A 82 -5.03 -31.19 -40.57
CA GLY A 82 -4.11 -32.29 -40.27
C GLY A 82 -4.34 -32.98 -38.92
N ASP A 83 -3.48 -33.97 -38.64
CA ASP A 83 -3.63 -34.94 -37.54
C ASP A 83 -3.06 -34.46 -36.19
N LYS A 84 -2.32 -33.34 -36.16
CA LYS A 84 -1.66 -32.82 -34.96
C LYS A 84 -2.67 -32.13 -34.03
N LYS A 85 -3.58 -32.89 -33.41
CA LYS A 85 -4.57 -32.38 -32.45
C LYS A 85 -3.99 -32.32 -31.05
N SER A 86 -4.57 -31.48 -30.20
CA SER A 86 -4.29 -31.45 -28.75
C SER A 86 -5.07 -32.55 -28.03
N PHE A 87 -4.50 -33.09 -26.96
CA PHE A 87 -5.09 -34.19 -26.19
C PHE A 87 -5.28 -33.81 -24.72
N ASN A 88 -6.37 -34.28 -24.13
CA ASN A 88 -6.47 -34.48 -22.69
C ASN A 88 -6.29 -35.97 -22.41
N ILE A 89 -5.50 -36.30 -21.40
CA ILE A 89 -5.26 -37.68 -20.97
C ILE A 89 -5.66 -37.80 -19.49
N SER A 90 -6.70 -38.58 -19.21
CA SER A 90 -7.16 -38.92 -17.87
C SER A 90 -6.47 -40.20 -17.41
N ILE A 91 -5.44 -40.08 -16.58
CA ILE A 91 -4.66 -41.20 -16.05
C ILE A 91 -5.53 -42.15 -15.20
N ASP A 92 -6.49 -41.58 -14.47
CA ASP A 92 -7.48 -42.31 -13.66
C ASP A 92 -8.82 -42.56 -14.39
N GLY A 93 -8.89 -42.31 -15.70
CA GLY A 93 -10.15 -42.32 -16.45
C GLY A 93 -10.93 -43.65 -16.44
N TYR A 94 -10.23 -44.79 -16.40
CA TYR A 94 -10.86 -46.12 -16.26
C TYR A 94 -10.34 -46.92 -15.05
N ARG A 95 -9.43 -46.32 -14.27
CA ARG A 95 -8.80 -46.93 -13.09
C ARG A 95 -8.55 -45.85 -12.04
N GLU A 96 -9.47 -45.70 -11.09
CA GLU A 96 -9.54 -44.56 -10.15
C GLU A 96 -8.25 -44.31 -9.35
N ASP A 97 -7.49 -45.35 -9.05
CA ASP A 97 -6.27 -45.29 -8.22
C ASP A 97 -5.02 -44.94 -9.02
N GLN A 98 -5.09 -44.93 -10.35
CA GLN A 98 -3.93 -44.80 -11.22
C GLN A 98 -3.39 -43.37 -11.24
N ARG A 99 -2.08 -43.20 -11.12
CA ARG A 99 -1.39 -41.90 -11.15
C ARG A 99 -0.16 -41.97 -12.05
N LEU A 100 0.16 -40.86 -12.69
CA LEU A 100 1.42 -40.66 -13.39
C LEU A 100 2.24 -39.63 -12.62
N MET A 101 3.29 -40.09 -11.92
CA MET A 101 4.16 -39.22 -11.12
C MET A 101 3.35 -38.29 -10.17
N GLY A 102 2.29 -38.82 -9.57
CA GLY A 102 1.39 -38.09 -8.66
C GLY A 102 0.15 -37.46 -9.31
N TYR A 103 0.09 -37.34 -10.64
CA TYR A 103 -0.98 -36.63 -11.35
C TYR A 103 -2.05 -37.56 -11.93
N LYS A 104 -3.30 -37.06 -11.94
CA LYS A 104 -4.47 -37.74 -12.53
C LYS A 104 -4.72 -37.39 -13.98
N THR A 105 -4.23 -36.25 -14.45
CA THR A 105 -4.60 -35.70 -15.76
C THR A 105 -3.45 -34.95 -16.40
N LEU A 106 -3.41 -34.94 -17.73
CA LEU A 106 -2.43 -34.21 -18.54
C LEU A 106 -3.11 -33.46 -19.68
N ASN A 107 -2.58 -32.30 -20.07
CA ASN A 107 -2.93 -31.64 -21.32
C ASN A 107 -1.72 -31.60 -22.25
N LEU A 108 -1.82 -32.21 -23.42
CA LEU A 108 -0.83 -32.13 -24.47
C LEU A 108 -1.30 -31.13 -25.53
N ASN A 109 -0.75 -29.91 -25.49
CA ASN A 109 -1.05 -28.82 -26.41
C ASN A 109 -0.18 -28.94 -27.68
N ASN A 110 -0.81 -28.85 -28.85
CA ASN A 110 -0.19 -29.07 -30.17
C ASN A 110 0.68 -27.92 -30.72
N GLY A 111 0.86 -26.85 -29.93
CA GLY A 111 1.62 -25.66 -30.35
C GLY A 111 0.84 -24.68 -31.22
N PHE A 112 -0.51 -24.73 -31.22
CA PHE A 112 -1.32 -23.76 -31.97
C PHE A 112 -0.94 -22.31 -31.62
N VAL A 113 -0.59 -21.53 -32.64
CA VAL A 113 -0.18 -20.11 -32.57
C VAL A 113 1.13 -19.88 -31.80
N ASP A 114 1.84 -20.96 -31.50
CA ASP A 114 3.18 -20.91 -30.91
C ASP A 114 4.19 -21.73 -31.74
N PRO A 115 4.80 -21.14 -32.78
CA PRO A 115 5.88 -21.78 -33.54
C PRO A 115 7.08 -22.20 -32.70
N THR A 116 7.24 -21.67 -31.49
CA THR A 116 8.40 -21.94 -30.63
C THR A 116 8.18 -23.07 -29.64
N PHE A 117 6.92 -23.41 -29.33
CA PHE A 117 6.50 -24.22 -28.16
C PHE A 117 6.91 -23.63 -26.79
N MET A 118 7.56 -22.47 -26.76
CA MET A 118 8.13 -21.89 -25.54
C MET A 118 7.24 -20.83 -24.88
N ARG A 119 6.22 -20.29 -25.56
CA ARG A 119 5.47 -19.14 -25.03
C ARG A 119 4.80 -19.47 -23.70
N GLU A 120 3.98 -20.51 -23.71
CA GLU A 120 3.24 -20.94 -22.53
C GLU A 120 4.18 -21.33 -21.37
N ASN A 121 5.32 -21.96 -21.69
CA ASN A 121 6.37 -22.28 -20.73
C ASN A 121 7.01 -21.03 -20.10
N ILE A 122 7.40 -20.05 -20.92
CA ILE A 122 8.00 -18.78 -20.47
C ILE A 122 7.01 -18.02 -19.59
N VAL A 123 5.76 -17.87 -20.07
CA VAL A 123 4.75 -17.08 -19.36
C VAL A 123 4.37 -17.73 -18.03
N HIS A 124 4.12 -19.05 -17.99
CA HIS A 124 3.81 -19.73 -16.72
C HIS A 124 4.97 -19.67 -15.72
N LYS A 125 6.21 -19.85 -16.17
CA LYS A 125 7.41 -19.74 -15.31
C LYS A 125 7.57 -18.35 -14.69
N ILE A 126 7.17 -17.31 -15.40
CA ILE A 126 7.18 -15.94 -14.86
C ILE A 126 5.97 -15.73 -13.94
N TYR A 127 4.76 -16.14 -14.37
CA TYR A 127 3.54 -15.96 -13.58
C TYR A 127 3.63 -16.65 -12.22
N SER A 128 4.25 -17.83 -12.12
CA SER A 128 4.39 -18.60 -10.88
C SER A 128 5.18 -17.88 -9.78
N LYS A 129 5.90 -16.79 -10.11
CA LYS A 129 6.58 -15.94 -9.13
C LYS A 129 5.64 -14.96 -8.41
N TYR A 130 4.46 -14.72 -8.98
CA TYR A 130 3.55 -13.63 -8.58
C TYR A 130 2.14 -14.12 -8.25
N ILE A 131 1.67 -15.19 -8.92
CA ILE A 131 0.35 -15.79 -8.73
C ILE A 131 0.44 -17.31 -8.92
N PRO A 132 -0.51 -18.09 -8.39
CA PRO A 132 -0.61 -19.51 -8.72
C PRO A 132 -0.71 -19.71 -10.24
N ALA A 133 0.18 -20.53 -10.79
CA ALA A 133 0.28 -20.76 -12.23
C ALA A 133 0.61 -22.23 -12.52
N MET A 134 0.16 -22.73 -13.67
CA MET A 134 0.33 -24.13 -14.06
C MET A 134 1.80 -24.47 -14.33
N LYS A 135 2.20 -25.68 -13.95
CA LYS A 135 3.48 -26.26 -14.37
C LYS A 135 3.44 -26.64 -15.85
N THR A 136 4.57 -26.53 -16.53
CA THR A 136 4.69 -26.79 -17.97
C THR A 136 5.97 -27.55 -18.30
N GLY A 137 5.89 -28.53 -19.21
CA GLY A 137 7.03 -29.27 -19.72
C GLY A 137 6.80 -29.70 -21.17
N PHE A 138 7.56 -30.70 -21.62
CA PHE A 138 7.50 -31.17 -23.01
C PHE A 138 7.30 -32.67 -23.12
N VAL A 139 6.47 -33.08 -24.07
CA VAL A 139 6.24 -34.49 -24.41
C VAL A 139 6.53 -34.72 -25.89
N TYR A 140 7.21 -35.82 -26.19
CA TYR A 140 7.32 -36.34 -27.54
C TYR A 140 6.42 -37.57 -27.70
N LEU A 141 5.39 -37.44 -28.53
CA LEU A 141 4.26 -38.37 -28.58
C LEU A 141 4.38 -39.35 -29.75
N TYR A 142 4.08 -40.62 -29.46
CA TYR A 142 3.80 -41.67 -30.41
C TYR A 142 2.36 -42.17 -30.21
N ILE A 143 1.65 -42.51 -31.29
CA ILE A 143 0.32 -43.13 -31.21
C ILE A 143 0.30 -44.37 -32.10
N ASN A 144 0.01 -45.54 -31.52
CA ASN A 144 0.00 -46.83 -32.22
C ASN A 144 1.28 -47.09 -33.05
N GLY A 145 2.43 -46.64 -32.54
CA GLY A 145 3.73 -46.75 -33.21
C GLY A 145 4.02 -45.65 -34.25
N GLU A 146 3.04 -44.82 -34.63
CA GLU A 146 3.25 -43.64 -35.48
C GLU A 146 3.80 -42.47 -34.66
N GLU A 147 4.80 -41.76 -35.19
CA GLU A 147 5.37 -40.57 -34.56
C GLU A 147 4.45 -39.35 -34.76
N TYR A 148 4.00 -38.74 -33.67
CA TYR A 148 3.13 -37.56 -33.66
C TYR A 148 3.89 -36.28 -33.35
N GLY A 149 5.09 -36.36 -32.78
CA GLY A 149 6.01 -35.24 -32.61
C GLY A 149 5.94 -34.56 -31.23
N LEU A 150 6.43 -33.32 -31.15
CA LEU A 150 6.56 -32.55 -29.91
C LEU A 150 5.22 -31.91 -29.50
N TYR A 151 4.96 -31.87 -28.19
CA TYR A 151 3.80 -31.25 -27.56
C TYR A 151 4.24 -30.47 -26.32
N SER A 152 3.58 -29.35 -26.05
CA SER A 152 3.66 -28.69 -24.74
C SER A 152 2.77 -29.46 -23.76
N ASN A 153 3.34 -29.91 -22.64
CA ASN A 153 2.62 -30.56 -21.56
C ASN A 153 2.27 -29.52 -20.50
N VAL A 154 0.99 -29.27 -20.27
CA VAL A 154 0.52 -28.24 -19.33
C VAL A 154 -0.32 -28.89 -18.25
N GLN A 155 -0.02 -28.57 -17.00
CA GLN A 155 -0.78 -29.04 -15.85
C GLN A 155 -2.25 -28.63 -15.99
N GLN A 156 -3.18 -29.52 -15.70
CA GLN A 156 -4.60 -29.15 -15.70
C GLN A 156 -4.94 -28.37 -14.42
N LEU A 157 -5.68 -27.27 -14.57
CA LEU A 157 -6.21 -26.53 -13.44
C LEU A 157 -7.44 -27.27 -12.87
N ASN A 158 -7.18 -28.14 -11.89
CA ASN A 158 -8.16 -28.99 -11.23
C ASN A 158 -7.90 -29.08 -9.71
N LYS A 159 -8.54 -30.02 -9.01
CA LYS A 159 -8.33 -30.22 -7.57
C LYS A 159 -6.90 -30.59 -7.17
N ASP A 160 -6.11 -31.21 -8.05
CA ASP A 160 -4.70 -31.50 -7.77
C ASP A 160 -3.89 -30.19 -7.79
N PHE A 161 -4.09 -29.35 -8.81
CA PHE A 161 -3.51 -28.00 -8.86
C PHE A 161 -3.88 -27.17 -7.62
N LEU A 162 -5.17 -27.17 -7.24
CA LEU A 162 -5.60 -26.46 -6.04
C LEU A 162 -4.90 -26.98 -4.78
N GLY A 163 -4.70 -28.30 -4.66
CA GLY A 163 -3.99 -28.89 -3.53
C GLY A 163 -2.48 -28.59 -3.49
N GLU A 164 -1.87 -28.14 -4.60
CA GLU A 164 -0.48 -27.69 -4.62
C GLU A 164 -0.34 -26.24 -4.15
N TRP A 165 -1.32 -25.39 -4.43
CA TRP A 165 -1.25 -23.94 -4.19
C TRP A 165 -2.06 -23.46 -2.97
N TYR A 166 -3.00 -24.27 -2.48
CA TYR A 166 -3.94 -23.88 -1.45
C TYR A 166 -4.05 -24.93 -0.35
N ASP A 167 -4.33 -24.47 0.88
CA ASP A 167 -4.56 -25.34 2.03
C ASP A 167 -5.77 -26.27 1.84
N TYR A 168 -6.78 -25.78 1.10
CA TYR A 168 -7.99 -26.53 0.78
C TYR A 168 -8.26 -26.51 -0.71
N LYS A 169 -8.73 -27.65 -1.23
CA LYS A 169 -9.16 -27.88 -2.61
C LYS A 169 -10.67 -28.11 -2.75
N SER A 170 -11.43 -27.77 -1.71
CA SER A 170 -12.89 -27.96 -1.61
C SER A 170 -13.71 -26.75 -2.05
N GLY A 171 -13.07 -25.61 -2.33
CA GLY A 171 -13.76 -24.41 -2.77
C GLY A 171 -14.39 -24.54 -4.16
N ASN A 172 -15.25 -23.59 -4.50
CA ASN A 172 -15.84 -23.50 -5.82
C ASN A 172 -14.83 -22.94 -6.83
N LEU A 173 -14.65 -23.66 -7.93
CA LEU A 173 -13.79 -23.30 -9.04
C LEU A 173 -14.66 -23.07 -10.27
N TYR A 174 -14.60 -21.88 -10.85
CA TYR A 174 -15.31 -21.54 -12.07
C TYR A 174 -14.32 -21.22 -13.18
N LYS A 175 -14.61 -21.68 -14.38
CA LYS A 175 -13.91 -21.31 -15.60
C LYS A 175 -14.74 -20.26 -16.33
N GLY A 176 -14.14 -19.11 -16.65
CA GLY A 176 -14.77 -18.05 -17.44
C GLY A 176 -14.71 -18.35 -18.94
N ASP A 177 -15.64 -19.17 -19.42
CA ASP A 177 -15.78 -19.64 -20.81
C ASP A 177 -17.26 -20.04 -21.01
N PRO A 178 -17.96 -19.64 -22.09
CA PRO A 178 -17.47 -18.90 -23.26
C PRO A 178 -17.53 -17.37 -23.16
N ARG A 179 -18.11 -16.80 -22.10
CA ARG A 179 -18.30 -15.35 -21.93
C ARG A 179 -18.23 -14.92 -20.46
N GLY A 180 -17.15 -15.25 -19.78
CA GLY A 180 -16.94 -14.92 -18.36
C GLY A 180 -16.65 -13.43 -18.13
N GLU A 181 -17.57 -12.51 -18.43
CA GLU A 181 -17.35 -11.06 -18.34
C GLU A 181 -17.33 -10.51 -16.91
N LEU A 182 -17.95 -11.22 -15.96
CA LEU A 182 -18.30 -10.72 -14.62
C LEU A 182 -19.27 -9.52 -14.65
N SER A 183 -20.13 -9.48 -15.66
CA SER A 183 -21.19 -8.48 -15.81
C SER A 183 -22.44 -8.83 -14.97
N TRP A 184 -23.06 -7.84 -14.33
CA TRP A 184 -24.29 -8.06 -13.55
C TRP A 184 -25.48 -8.34 -14.47
N LYS A 185 -26.18 -9.46 -14.21
CA LYS A 185 -27.39 -9.88 -14.94
C LYS A 185 -28.64 -9.92 -14.05
N GLY A 186 -28.47 -9.95 -12.73
CA GLY A 186 -29.54 -10.04 -11.74
C GLY A 186 -29.15 -10.97 -10.61
N ALA A 187 -29.97 -11.04 -9.55
CA ALA A 187 -29.68 -11.91 -8.40
C ALA A 187 -29.91 -13.41 -8.66
N ASP A 188 -30.57 -13.78 -9.76
CA ASP A 188 -30.82 -15.17 -10.13
C ASP A 188 -29.55 -15.83 -10.69
N ALA A 189 -29.03 -16.83 -9.96
CA ALA A 189 -27.87 -17.64 -10.33
C ALA A 189 -27.99 -18.28 -11.73
N SER A 190 -29.21 -18.62 -12.19
CA SER A 190 -29.43 -19.28 -13.48
C SER A 190 -28.94 -18.45 -14.67
N LEU A 191 -28.89 -17.12 -14.53
CA LEU A 191 -28.46 -16.16 -15.56
C LEU A 191 -26.97 -16.25 -15.90
N TYR A 192 -26.18 -16.87 -15.03
CA TYR A 192 -24.72 -16.95 -15.14
C TYR A 192 -24.23 -18.29 -15.68
N LYS A 193 -25.02 -19.37 -15.58
CA LYS A 193 -24.57 -20.74 -15.92
C LYS A 193 -24.21 -20.94 -17.40
N SER A 194 -24.66 -20.06 -18.31
CA SER A 194 -24.29 -20.10 -19.72
C SER A 194 -22.90 -19.49 -20.01
N ASP A 195 -22.35 -18.74 -19.07
CA ASP A 195 -21.16 -17.91 -19.26
C ASP A 195 -19.93 -18.45 -18.52
N TYR A 196 -20.15 -19.40 -17.61
CA TYR A 196 -19.13 -20.02 -16.78
C TYR A 196 -19.37 -21.53 -16.67
N GLU A 197 -18.29 -22.30 -16.65
CA GLU A 197 -18.32 -23.71 -16.27
C GLU A 197 -17.91 -23.85 -14.80
N LYS A 198 -18.74 -24.48 -13.97
CA LYS A 198 -18.35 -24.88 -12.62
C LYS A 198 -17.53 -26.18 -12.69
N LYS A 199 -16.35 -26.22 -12.09
CA LYS A 199 -15.37 -27.33 -12.21
C LYS A 199 -15.13 -28.08 -10.90
N THR A 200 -15.73 -27.61 -9.81
CA THR A 200 -15.78 -28.28 -8.51
C THR A 200 -17.15 -28.08 -7.89
N ASN A 201 -17.59 -29.03 -7.06
CA ASN A 201 -18.90 -28.98 -6.38
C ASN A 201 -20.08 -28.84 -7.35
N GLU A 202 -19.98 -29.46 -8.53
CA GLU A 202 -20.98 -29.38 -9.60
C GLU A 202 -22.35 -29.88 -9.16
N GLU A 203 -22.40 -30.99 -8.42
CA GLU A 203 -23.65 -31.57 -7.89
C GLU A 203 -24.37 -30.66 -6.88
N ALA A 204 -23.62 -29.85 -6.12
CA ALA A 204 -24.21 -28.93 -5.15
C ALA A 204 -24.95 -27.78 -5.85
N ASP A 205 -24.55 -27.44 -7.09
CA ASP A 205 -25.17 -26.44 -7.95
C ASP A 205 -25.46 -25.08 -7.27
N ASP A 206 -24.64 -24.73 -6.28
CA ASP A 206 -24.70 -23.44 -5.57
C ASP A 206 -23.78 -22.42 -6.23
N TRP A 207 -24.33 -21.33 -6.77
CA TRP A 207 -23.58 -20.27 -7.46
C TRP A 207 -23.63 -18.94 -6.71
N THR A 208 -24.11 -18.95 -5.46
CA THR A 208 -24.36 -17.73 -4.68
C THR A 208 -23.10 -16.91 -4.47
N ASP A 209 -21.94 -17.57 -4.32
CA ASP A 209 -20.64 -16.93 -4.21
C ASP A 209 -20.24 -16.15 -5.48
N LEU A 210 -20.43 -16.75 -6.66
CA LEU A 210 -20.17 -16.09 -7.94
C LEU A 210 -21.12 -14.89 -8.13
N VAL A 211 -22.39 -15.04 -7.81
CA VAL A 211 -23.37 -13.94 -7.88
C VAL A 211 -22.97 -12.82 -6.92
N ALA A 212 -22.50 -13.14 -5.71
CA ALA A 212 -22.03 -12.15 -4.73
C ALA A 212 -20.78 -11.39 -5.24
N LEU A 213 -19.81 -12.09 -5.84
CA LEU A 213 -18.66 -11.46 -6.48
C LEU A 213 -19.10 -10.49 -7.58
N ILE A 214 -19.95 -10.94 -8.51
CA ILE A 214 -20.42 -10.12 -9.62
C ILE A 214 -21.24 -8.92 -9.11
N ASN A 215 -22.06 -9.11 -8.07
CA ASN A 215 -22.78 -8.01 -7.44
C ASN A 215 -21.81 -6.97 -6.86
N ALA A 216 -20.80 -7.41 -6.11
CA ALA A 216 -19.81 -6.51 -5.53
C ALA A 216 -19.03 -5.71 -6.59
N ILE A 217 -18.72 -6.34 -7.73
CA ILE A 217 -18.03 -5.65 -8.84
C ILE A 217 -18.88 -4.54 -9.44
N ASN A 218 -20.18 -4.78 -9.63
CA ASN A 218 -21.01 -3.95 -10.50
C ASN A 218 -21.92 -2.98 -9.73
N ASN A 219 -22.32 -3.32 -8.50
CA ASN A 219 -23.37 -2.60 -7.77
C ASN A 219 -22.91 -2.04 -6.41
N SER A 220 -21.63 -2.16 -6.06
CA SER A 220 -21.13 -1.60 -4.80
C SER A 220 -21.15 -0.06 -4.81
N SER A 221 -21.67 0.53 -3.73
CA SER A 221 -21.59 1.98 -3.50
C SER A 221 -20.14 2.44 -3.23
N ASN A 222 -19.35 1.59 -2.56
CA ASN A 222 -17.92 1.79 -2.36
C ASN A 222 -17.13 0.52 -2.71
N LEU A 223 -16.59 0.48 -3.92
CA LEU A 223 -15.85 -0.68 -4.43
C LEU A 223 -14.60 -0.99 -3.59
N GLU A 224 -13.92 0.02 -3.07
CA GLU A 224 -12.66 -0.14 -2.33
C GLU A 224 -12.86 -0.82 -0.98
N THR A 225 -14.07 -0.77 -0.42
CA THR A 225 -14.44 -1.44 0.84
C THR A 225 -15.17 -2.76 0.61
N GLU A 226 -16.02 -2.86 -0.40
CA GLU A 226 -16.86 -4.04 -0.62
C GLU A 226 -16.14 -5.14 -1.41
N LEU A 227 -15.33 -4.80 -2.41
CA LEU A 227 -14.67 -5.80 -3.25
C LEU A 227 -13.67 -6.67 -2.47
N PRO A 228 -12.83 -6.13 -1.55
CA PRO A 228 -11.90 -6.94 -0.74
C PRO A 228 -12.58 -7.96 0.21
N LYS A 229 -13.90 -7.90 0.38
CA LYS A 229 -14.66 -8.87 1.18
C LYS A 229 -14.97 -10.16 0.42
N VAL A 230 -14.89 -10.13 -0.91
CA VAL A 230 -15.24 -11.28 -1.78
C VAL A 230 -14.17 -11.62 -2.80
N LEU A 231 -13.23 -10.71 -3.09
CA LEU A 231 -12.14 -10.91 -4.04
C LEU A 231 -10.80 -10.62 -3.38
N ASN A 232 -9.81 -11.47 -3.64
CA ASN A 232 -8.42 -11.09 -3.45
C ASN A 232 -8.04 -10.05 -4.50
N THR A 233 -8.18 -8.78 -4.14
CA THR A 233 -7.96 -7.66 -5.07
C THR A 233 -6.51 -7.58 -5.53
N ASP A 234 -5.55 -7.92 -4.68
CA ASP A 234 -4.13 -7.82 -5.05
C ASP A 234 -3.74 -8.89 -6.08
N ARG A 235 -4.20 -10.12 -5.89
CA ARG A 235 -4.01 -11.21 -6.87
C ARG A 235 -4.67 -10.93 -8.21
N ALA A 236 -5.84 -10.30 -8.21
CA ALA A 236 -6.48 -9.84 -9.44
C ALA A 236 -5.64 -8.75 -10.15
N LEU A 237 -5.07 -7.80 -9.40
CA LEU A 237 -4.19 -6.76 -9.97
C LEU A 237 -2.89 -7.34 -10.52
N TRP A 238 -2.27 -8.32 -9.85
CA TRP A 238 -1.13 -9.08 -10.40
C TRP A 238 -1.51 -9.75 -11.72
N TYR A 239 -2.63 -10.47 -11.75
CA TYR A 239 -3.13 -11.11 -12.97
C TYR A 239 -3.33 -10.10 -14.11
N PHE A 240 -3.89 -8.91 -13.83
CA PHE A 240 -4.06 -7.86 -14.86
C PHE A 240 -2.72 -7.33 -15.36
N ALA A 241 -1.77 -7.04 -14.46
CA ALA A 241 -0.46 -6.52 -14.83
C ALA A 241 0.33 -7.55 -15.67
N LEU A 242 0.31 -8.81 -15.24
CA LEU A 242 0.91 -9.95 -15.95
C LEU A 242 0.26 -10.19 -17.31
N SER A 243 -1.07 -10.12 -17.40
CA SER A 243 -1.77 -10.30 -18.68
C SER A 243 -1.48 -9.15 -19.64
N ASN A 244 -1.42 -7.92 -19.14
CA ASN A 244 -1.18 -6.73 -19.98
C ASN A 244 0.27 -6.62 -20.45
N ILE A 245 1.26 -6.92 -19.59
CA ILE A 245 2.67 -6.78 -19.97
C ILE A 245 3.07 -7.73 -21.10
N PHE A 246 2.53 -8.96 -21.10
CA PHE A 246 2.66 -9.92 -22.20
C PHE A 246 1.65 -9.69 -23.33
N VAL A 247 0.73 -8.72 -23.20
CA VAL A 247 -0.35 -8.45 -24.16
C VAL A 247 -1.10 -9.75 -24.49
N ASN A 248 -1.48 -10.50 -23.44
CA ASN A 248 -2.31 -11.68 -23.54
C ASN A 248 -3.79 -11.24 -23.60
N LEU A 249 -4.24 -10.83 -24.80
CA LEU A 249 -5.58 -10.30 -24.99
C LEU A 249 -6.65 -11.39 -25.16
N ASP A 250 -6.25 -12.66 -25.33
CA ASP A 250 -7.21 -13.77 -25.24
C ASP A 250 -7.37 -14.21 -23.79
N SER A 251 -7.67 -13.24 -22.92
CA SER A 251 -7.82 -13.43 -21.49
C SER A 251 -8.88 -12.47 -20.94
N TYR A 252 -9.05 -12.41 -19.62
CA TYR A 252 -10.05 -11.53 -19.02
C TYR A 252 -9.84 -10.05 -19.40
N ILE A 253 -8.61 -9.59 -19.63
CA ILE A 253 -8.33 -8.15 -19.86
C ILE A 253 -8.88 -7.61 -21.20
N PHE A 254 -9.37 -8.46 -22.11
CA PHE A 254 -9.93 -8.01 -23.39
C PHE A 254 -11.05 -8.90 -23.94
N SER A 255 -10.84 -10.23 -24.06
CA SER A 255 -11.84 -11.15 -24.62
C SER A 255 -12.84 -11.68 -23.58
N SER A 256 -12.57 -11.49 -22.29
CA SER A 256 -13.36 -12.02 -21.16
C SER A 256 -13.43 -13.54 -21.15
N HIS A 257 -12.32 -14.14 -21.53
CA HIS A 257 -12.16 -15.58 -21.69
C HIS A 257 -10.88 -16.07 -20.99
N ASN A 258 -10.66 -17.38 -21.03
CA ASN A 258 -9.40 -18.04 -20.68
C ASN A 258 -8.86 -17.72 -19.27
N TYR A 259 -9.73 -17.81 -18.27
CA TYR A 259 -9.33 -17.69 -16.88
C TYR A 259 -10.19 -18.58 -15.99
N TYR A 260 -9.69 -18.83 -14.79
CA TYR A 260 -10.46 -19.45 -13.72
C TYR A 260 -10.53 -18.49 -12.54
N ILE A 261 -11.58 -18.62 -11.74
CA ILE A 261 -11.70 -18.00 -10.42
C ILE A 261 -12.01 -19.06 -9.39
N TYR A 262 -11.25 -19.05 -8.31
CA TYR A 262 -11.36 -20.02 -7.21
C TYR A 262 -11.79 -19.31 -5.93
N ASN A 263 -12.93 -19.69 -5.36
CA ASN A 263 -13.31 -19.25 -4.02
C ASN A 263 -12.52 -20.07 -2.99
N ASN A 264 -11.49 -19.48 -2.40
CA ASN A 264 -10.60 -20.14 -1.46
C ASN A 264 -11.28 -20.31 -0.09
N PRO A 265 -11.53 -21.54 0.40
CA PRO A 265 -12.21 -21.76 1.68
C PRO A 265 -11.48 -21.17 2.90
N SER A 266 -10.15 -21.00 2.83
CA SER A 266 -9.37 -20.42 3.93
C SER A 266 -9.66 -18.93 4.16
N SER A 267 -9.93 -18.18 3.08
CA SER A 267 -10.16 -16.73 3.13
C SER A 267 -11.58 -16.33 2.75
N SER A 268 -12.36 -17.24 2.17
CA SER A 268 -13.65 -16.99 1.50
C SER A 268 -13.57 -15.98 0.35
N LEU A 269 -12.37 -15.72 -0.18
CA LEU A 269 -12.14 -14.81 -1.30
C LEU A 269 -11.93 -15.55 -2.60
N PHE A 270 -12.35 -14.92 -3.70
CA PHE A 270 -11.99 -15.36 -5.04
C PHE A 270 -10.56 -14.97 -5.40
N ASP A 271 -9.85 -15.90 -6.02
CA ASP A 271 -8.55 -15.69 -6.65
C ASP A 271 -8.65 -15.88 -8.16
N PHE A 272 -8.03 -14.98 -8.93
CA PHE A 272 -7.88 -15.14 -10.38
C PHE A 272 -6.72 -16.08 -10.71
N LEU A 273 -6.99 -17.02 -11.62
CA LEU A 273 -6.03 -18.03 -12.05
C LEU A 273 -5.90 -17.99 -13.59
N PRO A 274 -4.66 -17.91 -14.10
CA PRO A 274 -4.39 -17.82 -15.54
C PRO A 274 -4.63 -19.15 -16.24
N TRP A 275 -5.12 -19.11 -17.48
CA TRP A 275 -5.27 -20.29 -18.34
C TRP A 275 -5.08 -19.93 -19.83
N ASP A 276 -4.69 -20.93 -20.63
CA ASP A 276 -4.48 -20.84 -22.09
C ASP A 276 -3.56 -19.68 -22.52
N LEU A 277 -2.28 -19.76 -22.17
CA LEU A 277 -1.32 -18.64 -22.34
C LEU A 277 -0.53 -18.70 -23.66
N ASN A 278 -0.86 -19.61 -24.57
CA ASN A 278 -0.16 -19.79 -25.85
C ASN A 278 -0.23 -18.56 -26.77
N GLU A 279 -1.31 -17.79 -26.72
CA GLU A 279 -1.48 -16.56 -27.53
C GLU A 279 -0.95 -15.27 -26.86
N SER A 280 -0.11 -15.42 -25.82
CA SER A 280 0.69 -14.32 -25.25
C SER A 280 1.66 -13.69 -26.27
N PHE A 281 2.38 -12.65 -25.84
CA PHE A 281 3.27 -11.83 -26.68
C PHE A 281 2.52 -11.12 -27.82
N GLY A 282 1.28 -10.67 -27.54
CA GLY A 282 0.44 -9.98 -28.50
C GLY A 282 -0.01 -10.85 -29.68
N SER A 283 -0.06 -12.18 -29.52
CA SER A 283 -0.44 -13.07 -30.64
C SER A 283 -1.95 -13.01 -30.94
N PHE A 284 -2.77 -12.54 -29.99
CA PHE A 284 -4.20 -12.27 -30.14
C PHE A 284 -4.56 -10.79 -29.91
N PRO A 285 -5.62 -10.26 -30.55
CA PRO A 285 -6.29 -10.83 -31.71
C PRO A 285 -5.42 -10.69 -32.96
N PRO A 286 -5.63 -11.52 -34.00
CA PRO A 286 -4.81 -11.48 -35.21
C PRO A 286 -4.86 -10.13 -35.94
N ASN A 287 -5.97 -9.39 -35.83
CA ASN A 287 -6.22 -8.12 -36.54
C ASN A 287 -6.37 -6.93 -35.60
N LEU A 288 -5.51 -6.85 -34.57
CA LEU A 288 -5.48 -5.71 -33.65
C LEU A 288 -5.10 -4.43 -34.42
N GLN A 289 -5.93 -3.39 -34.29
CA GLN A 289 -5.76 -2.12 -35.04
C GLN A 289 -4.58 -1.28 -34.54
N ILE A 290 -4.19 -1.50 -33.28
CA ILE A 290 -3.00 -0.91 -32.69
C ILE A 290 -1.85 -1.92 -32.76
N LYS A 291 -0.62 -1.41 -32.83
CA LYS A 291 0.55 -2.28 -32.74
C LYS A 291 0.55 -3.00 -31.40
N LYS A 292 0.83 -4.30 -31.45
CA LYS A 292 0.71 -5.23 -30.33
C LYS A 292 1.61 -4.81 -29.17
N GLU A 293 2.84 -4.41 -29.47
CA GLU A 293 3.83 -3.89 -28.52
C GLU A 293 3.45 -2.53 -27.89
N GLU A 294 2.58 -1.76 -28.53
CA GLU A 294 2.12 -0.43 -28.08
C GLU A 294 0.73 -0.49 -27.43
N TYR A 295 0.24 -1.69 -27.06
CA TYR A 295 -1.06 -1.84 -26.38
C TYR A 295 -1.09 -1.03 -25.06
N PRO A 296 -2.11 -0.19 -24.81
CA PRO A 296 -2.11 0.66 -23.63
C PRO A 296 -2.07 -0.16 -22.33
N THR A 297 -1.41 0.40 -21.30
CA THR A 297 -1.30 -0.27 -19.99
C THR A 297 -2.62 -0.34 -19.25
N ILE A 298 -3.58 0.50 -19.63
CA ILE A 298 -4.98 0.43 -19.20
C ILE A 298 -5.84 0.70 -20.44
N ASP A 299 -6.67 -0.27 -20.82
CA ASP A 299 -7.66 -0.11 -21.89
C ASP A 299 -9.07 -0.08 -21.31
N LEU A 300 -9.56 1.12 -20.97
CA LEU A 300 -10.94 1.30 -20.49
C LEU A 300 -11.96 1.43 -21.63
N LYS A 301 -11.53 1.38 -22.90
CA LYS A 301 -12.38 1.66 -24.08
C LYS A 301 -13.21 0.46 -24.54
N SER A 302 -13.08 -0.71 -23.91
CA SER A 302 -13.98 -1.86 -24.09
C SER A 302 -14.92 -2.06 -22.89
N PRO A 303 -15.76 -1.05 -22.53
CA PRO A 303 -16.37 -0.95 -21.21
C PRO A 303 -17.41 -2.04 -20.88
N ASN A 304 -17.83 -2.85 -21.85
CA ASN A 304 -18.90 -3.84 -21.67
C ASN A 304 -18.41 -5.28 -21.47
N LYS A 305 -17.10 -5.55 -21.60
CA LYS A 305 -16.56 -6.91 -21.49
C LYS A 305 -15.80 -7.17 -20.19
N THR A 306 -15.19 -6.13 -19.62
CA THR A 306 -14.25 -6.29 -18.48
C THR A 306 -14.60 -5.39 -17.29
N PRO A 307 -15.83 -5.48 -16.72
CA PRO A 307 -16.28 -4.64 -15.60
C PRO A 307 -15.35 -4.66 -14.40
N LEU A 308 -14.76 -5.80 -14.02
CA LEU A 308 -13.82 -5.86 -12.89
C LEU A 308 -12.58 -4.98 -13.14
N LEU A 309 -11.93 -5.16 -14.29
CA LEU A 309 -10.74 -4.38 -14.68
C LEU A 309 -11.09 -2.88 -14.72
N LYS A 310 -12.21 -2.55 -15.37
CA LYS A 310 -12.68 -1.17 -15.52
C LYS A 310 -12.96 -0.51 -14.17
N ASN A 311 -13.72 -1.19 -13.32
CA ASN A 311 -14.17 -0.63 -12.05
C ASN A 311 -13.01 -0.54 -11.04
N MET A 312 -12.10 -1.52 -11.02
CA MET A 312 -10.90 -1.46 -10.19
C MET A 312 -9.96 -0.35 -10.66
N LEU A 313 -9.56 -0.32 -11.93
CA LEU A 313 -8.58 0.66 -12.42
C LEU A 313 -9.16 2.06 -12.62
N GLY A 314 -10.47 2.23 -12.42
CA GLY A 314 -11.11 3.53 -12.23
C GLY A 314 -10.97 4.12 -10.82
N LYS A 315 -10.34 3.40 -9.87
CA LYS A 315 -10.03 3.87 -8.52
C LYS A 315 -8.53 4.08 -8.36
N ASP A 316 -8.13 5.23 -7.83
CA ASP A 316 -6.73 5.59 -7.72
C ASP A 316 -5.94 4.63 -6.82
N SER A 317 -6.52 4.16 -5.71
CA SER A 317 -5.86 3.21 -4.81
C SER A 317 -5.49 1.89 -5.50
N PHE A 318 -6.39 1.32 -6.32
CA PHE A 318 -6.12 0.12 -7.10
C PHE A 318 -5.18 0.40 -8.27
N LYS A 319 -5.28 1.56 -8.92
CA LYS A 319 -4.39 1.97 -10.01
C LYS A 319 -2.94 2.15 -9.52
N GLN A 320 -2.74 2.68 -8.33
CA GLN A 320 -1.41 2.79 -7.71
C GLN A 320 -0.77 1.41 -7.49
N LYS A 321 -1.53 0.47 -6.90
CA LYS A 321 -1.10 -0.93 -6.71
C LYS A 321 -0.81 -1.63 -8.04
N TYR A 322 -1.69 -1.47 -9.03
CA TYR A 322 -1.52 -2.00 -10.38
C TYR A 322 -0.16 -1.61 -10.99
N TYR A 323 0.17 -0.31 -10.97
CA TYR A 323 1.44 0.14 -11.53
C TYR A 323 2.65 -0.24 -10.68
N ALA A 324 2.51 -0.40 -9.37
CA ALA A 324 3.58 -0.94 -8.53
C ALA A 324 3.92 -2.38 -8.96
N HIS A 325 2.91 -3.25 -9.09
CA HIS A 325 3.05 -4.62 -9.59
C HIS A 325 3.63 -4.66 -11.00
N TYR A 326 3.12 -3.80 -11.89
CA TYR A 326 3.62 -3.68 -13.25
C TYR A 326 5.11 -3.31 -13.28
N ARG A 327 5.55 -2.33 -12.47
CA ARG A 327 6.97 -1.93 -12.38
C ARG A 327 7.83 -3.08 -11.87
N THR A 328 7.36 -3.89 -10.92
CA THR A 328 8.08 -5.08 -10.45
C THR A 328 8.32 -6.06 -11.60
N ILE A 329 7.26 -6.48 -12.31
CA ILE A 329 7.38 -7.43 -13.44
C ILE A 329 8.28 -6.84 -14.52
N LEU A 330 8.09 -5.55 -14.84
CA LEU A 330 8.90 -4.84 -15.82
C LEU A 330 10.37 -4.87 -15.42
N ASN A 331 10.73 -4.57 -14.19
CA ASN A 331 12.13 -4.44 -13.80
C ASN A 331 12.84 -5.78 -13.61
N GLU A 332 12.13 -6.82 -13.19
CA GLU A 332 12.76 -8.10 -12.83
C GLU A 332 12.67 -9.16 -13.94
N ASP A 333 11.48 -9.37 -14.50
CA ASP A 333 11.21 -10.54 -15.35
C ASP A 333 10.95 -10.23 -16.82
N PHE A 334 10.40 -9.06 -17.13
CA PHE A 334 10.15 -8.63 -18.50
C PHE A 334 11.37 -7.91 -19.10
N THR A 335 12.53 -8.55 -18.97
CA THR A 335 13.82 -8.11 -19.50
C THR A 335 14.32 -9.09 -20.55
N LEU A 336 15.17 -8.62 -21.48
CA LEU A 336 15.78 -9.52 -22.46
C LEU A 336 16.67 -10.57 -21.78
N ASP A 337 17.36 -10.21 -20.71
CA ASP A 337 18.26 -11.13 -20.01
C ASP A 337 17.49 -12.30 -19.39
N THR A 338 16.39 -12.01 -18.68
CA THR A 338 15.54 -13.06 -18.09
C THR A 338 14.89 -13.93 -19.17
N ILE A 339 14.32 -13.31 -20.22
CA ILE A 339 13.66 -14.04 -21.30
C ILE A 339 14.67 -14.90 -22.08
N ASN A 340 15.85 -14.37 -22.41
CA ASN A 340 16.91 -15.12 -23.06
C ASN A 340 17.45 -16.24 -22.18
N ALA A 341 17.57 -16.05 -20.87
CA ALA A 341 17.98 -17.12 -19.96
C ALA A 341 17.01 -18.31 -20.00
N ILE A 342 15.69 -18.06 -20.05
CA ILE A 342 14.68 -19.11 -20.19
C ILE A 342 14.74 -19.76 -21.58
N ILE A 343 14.85 -18.96 -22.66
CA ILE A 343 15.00 -19.50 -24.03
C ILE A 343 16.24 -20.38 -24.13
N ASN A 344 17.36 -19.94 -23.56
CA ASN A 344 18.63 -20.67 -23.61
C ASN A 344 18.61 -21.95 -22.77
N SER A 345 17.76 -22.05 -21.74
CA SER A 345 17.57 -23.30 -21.02
C SER A 345 16.66 -24.28 -21.76
N ILE A 346 15.65 -23.80 -22.50
CA ILE A 346 14.67 -24.64 -23.18
C ILE A 346 15.12 -25.05 -24.60
N LYS A 347 15.67 -24.12 -25.39
CA LYS A 347 15.99 -24.32 -26.80
C LYS A 347 16.85 -25.58 -27.03
N PRO A 348 17.96 -25.81 -26.31
CA PRO A 348 18.78 -27.00 -26.54
C PRO A 348 18.05 -28.32 -26.28
N ILE A 349 17.05 -28.31 -25.40
CA ILE A 349 16.26 -29.48 -25.01
C ILE A 349 15.29 -29.88 -26.13
N ILE A 350 14.63 -28.90 -26.78
CA ILE A 350 13.56 -29.17 -27.74
C ILE A 350 13.96 -29.07 -29.22
N ASP A 351 15.11 -28.45 -29.54
CA ASP A 351 15.53 -28.10 -30.91
C ASP A 351 15.41 -29.26 -31.91
N SER A 352 16.04 -30.39 -31.55
CA SER A 352 16.07 -31.59 -32.40
C SER A 352 14.69 -32.21 -32.56
N TYR A 353 13.83 -32.11 -31.53
CA TYR A 353 12.47 -32.62 -31.55
C TYR A 353 11.56 -31.77 -32.44
N VAL A 354 11.69 -30.44 -32.41
CA VAL A 354 10.97 -29.54 -33.33
C VAL A 354 11.40 -29.81 -34.78
N GLN A 355 12.71 -29.96 -35.03
CA GLN A 355 13.22 -30.20 -36.38
C GLN A 355 12.66 -31.50 -36.98
N LYS A 356 12.68 -32.60 -36.21
CA LYS A 356 12.28 -33.93 -36.68
C LYS A 356 10.77 -34.20 -36.60
N ASP A 357 9.99 -33.33 -35.95
CA ASP A 357 8.53 -33.50 -35.82
C ASP A 357 7.87 -33.70 -37.21
N PRO A 358 7.25 -34.87 -37.47
CA PRO A 358 6.66 -35.19 -38.78
C PRO A 358 5.27 -34.56 -38.99
N LYS A 359 4.64 -34.03 -37.94
CA LYS A 359 3.30 -33.45 -37.94
C LYS A 359 3.31 -31.96 -37.54
N LYS A 360 4.48 -31.31 -37.58
CA LYS A 360 4.68 -29.91 -37.18
C LYS A 360 3.73 -28.96 -37.91
N LEU A 361 3.12 -28.05 -37.15
CA LEU A 361 2.23 -27.00 -37.66
C LEU A 361 3.01 -25.89 -38.38
N TYR A 362 4.28 -25.74 -38.06
CA TYR A 362 5.17 -24.69 -38.56
C TYR A 362 6.48 -25.30 -39.04
N THR A 363 7.14 -24.67 -40.01
CA THR A 363 8.45 -25.11 -40.47
C THR A 363 9.50 -24.92 -39.39
N TYR A 364 10.59 -25.68 -39.46
CA TYR A 364 11.74 -25.48 -38.56
C TYR A 364 12.33 -24.06 -38.69
N GLN A 365 12.27 -23.47 -39.89
CA GLN A 365 12.68 -22.08 -40.08
C GLN A 365 11.75 -21.10 -39.34
N ASN A 366 10.43 -21.34 -39.32
CA ASN A 366 9.51 -20.52 -38.54
C ASN A 366 9.83 -20.59 -37.04
N TYR A 367 10.16 -21.78 -36.52
CA TYR A 367 10.63 -21.95 -35.14
C TYR A 367 11.88 -21.11 -34.85
N LEU A 368 12.93 -21.21 -35.68
CA LEU A 368 14.17 -20.45 -35.50
C LEU A 368 13.95 -18.94 -35.60
N THR A 369 13.19 -18.51 -36.61
CA THR A 369 12.89 -17.08 -36.82
C THR A 369 12.03 -16.53 -35.69
N ASN A 370 11.01 -17.27 -35.22
CA ASN A 370 10.03 -16.76 -34.27
C ASN A 370 10.53 -16.61 -32.82
N ILE A 371 11.71 -17.14 -32.52
CA ILE A 371 12.42 -16.78 -31.29
C ILE A 371 12.74 -15.28 -31.29
N ASN A 372 13.16 -14.73 -32.44
CA ASN A 372 13.71 -13.37 -32.52
C ASN A 372 12.90 -12.37 -33.35
N SER A 373 12.08 -12.83 -34.28
CA SER A 373 11.40 -11.98 -35.26
C SER A 373 9.99 -12.49 -35.54
N ASP A 374 9.15 -11.60 -36.04
CA ASP A 374 7.77 -11.95 -36.37
C ASP A 374 7.72 -12.94 -37.54
N VAL A 375 6.76 -13.86 -37.52
CA VAL A 375 6.49 -14.79 -38.63
C VAL A 375 5.04 -14.73 -39.05
N ASN A 376 4.79 -14.87 -40.36
CA ASN A 376 3.44 -14.90 -40.91
C ASN A 376 3.02 -16.35 -41.17
N VAL A 377 2.11 -16.86 -40.36
CA VAL A 377 1.69 -18.26 -40.38
C VAL A 377 0.18 -18.36 -40.19
N GLY A 378 -0.51 -19.23 -40.93
CA GLY A 378 -1.96 -19.42 -40.78
C GLY A 378 -2.80 -18.14 -40.95
N GLY A 379 -2.37 -17.22 -41.83
CA GLY A 379 -3.05 -15.96 -42.09
C GLY A 379 -2.92 -14.91 -40.98
N ARG A 380 -2.00 -15.09 -40.02
CA ARG A 380 -1.76 -14.15 -38.91
C ARG A 380 -0.26 -13.89 -38.71
N THR A 381 0.07 -12.71 -38.20
CA THR A 381 1.43 -12.36 -37.77
C THR A 381 1.61 -12.76 -36.31
N VAL A 382 2.49 -13.72 -36.06
CA VAL A 382 2.90 -14.16 -34.72
C VAL A 382 4.20 -13.45 -34.37
N ALA A 383 4.19 -12.66 -33.28
CA ALA A 383 5.32 -11.80 -32.92
C ALA A 383 6.53 -12.63 -32.49
N GLY A 384 7.75 -12.20 -32.80
CA GLY A 384 8.96 -12.82 -32.26
C GLY A 384 9.06 -12.59 -30.75
N ILE A 385 9.52 -13.58 -29.98
CA ILE A 385 9.56 -13.46 -28.51
C ILE A 385 10.46 -12.30 -28.09
N THR A 386 11.73 -12.29 -28.54
CA THR A 386 12.69 -11.25 -28.13
C THR A 386 12.43 -9.90 -28.81
N SER A 387 11.99 -9.89 -30.08
CA SER A 387 11.56 -8.64 -30.74
C SER A 387 10.38 -7.98 -30.03
N PHE A 388 9.38 -8.77 -29.62
CA PHE A 388 8.24 -8.26 -28.88
C PHE A 388 8.67 -7.67 -27.54
N VAL A 389 9.44 -8.40 -26.73
CA VAL A 389 9.91 -7.93 -25.42
C VAL A 389 10.70 -6.63 -25.57
N THR A 390 11.60 -6.55 -26.55
CA THR A 390 12.40 -5.35 -26.84
C THR A 390 11.50 -4.14 -27.09
N LYS A 391 10.57 -4.26 -28.04
CA LYS A 391 9.70 -3.15 -28.44
C LYS A 391 8.70 -2.78 -27.34
N ARG A 392 8.08 -3.77 -26.71
CA ARG A 392 7.11 -3.59 -25.62
C ARG A 392 7.76 -2.89 -24.43
N ARG A 393 8.95 -3.34 -24.02
CA ARG A 393 9.72 -2.70 -22.95
C ARG A 393 10.06 -1.25 -23.29
N ALA A 394 10.54 -0.99 -24.50
CA ALA A 394 10.84 0.37 -24.94
C ALA A 394 9.60 1.29 -24.94
N TYR A 395 8.45 0.77 -25.35
CA TYR A 395 7.18 1.50 -25.26
C TYR A 395 6.80 1.82 -23.81
N LEU A 396 6.90 0.82 -22.91
CA LEU A 396 6.51 0.95 -21.51
C LEU A 396 7.39 1.91 -20.72
N LEU A 397 8.71 1.87 -20.91
CA LEU A 397 9.65 2.79 -20.25
C LEU A 397 9.46 4.25 -20.67
N ASN A 398 8.80 4.49 -21.80
CA ASN A 398 8.45 5.83 -22.28
C ASN A 398 7.05 6.29 -21.83
N GLN A 399 6.29 5.47 -21.08
CA GLN A 399 4.99 5.87 -20.56
C GLN A 399 5.17 6.72 -19.28
N PRO A 400 4.39 7.81 -19.09
CA PRO A 400 4.56 8.73 -17.96
C PRO A 400 4.56 8.04 -16.59
N ASP A 401 3.67 7.07 -16.36
CA ASP A 401 3.58 6.35 -15.08
C ASP A 401 4.85 5.54 -14.75
N PHE A 402 5.64 5.14 -15.75
CA PHE A 402 6.88 4.37 -15.55
C PHE A 402 8.13 5.26 -15.48
N GLN A 403 8.01 6.54 -15.85
CA GLN A 403 9.08 7.52 -15.68
C GLN A 403 9.11 8.13 -14.28
N LYS A 404 8.02 7.99 -13.51
CA LYS A 404 7.98 8.42 -12.11
C LYS A 404 8.88 7.55 -11.24
N THR A 405 9.62 8.18 -10.33
CA THR A 405 10.50 7.50 -9.38
C THR A 405 9.67 6.91 -8.25
N ALA A 406 9.77 5.59 -8.04
CA ALA A 406 9.13 4.92 -6.91
C ALA A 406 9.91 5.14 -5.60
N PRO A 407 9.24 5.16 -4.43
CA PRO A 407 9.92 5.20 -3.14
C PRO A 407 10.81 3.96 -2.94
N ASN A 408 11.89 4.12 -2.18
CA ASN A 408 12.88 3.07 -1.97
C ASN A 408 12.82 2.55 -0.53
N ILE A 409 12.21 1.39 -0.33
CA ILE A 409 12.17 0.70 0.97
C ILE A 409 13.49 -0.07 1.14
N LYS A 410 14.24 0.23 2.20
CA LYS A 410 15.50 -0.44 2.53
C LYS A 410 15.27 -1.79 3.20
N GLU A 411 14.39 -1.80 4.19
CA GLU A 411 14.16 -2.95 5.08
C GLU A 411 12.77 -2.84 5.71
N VAL A 412 12.13 -4.00 5.92
CA VAL A 412 10.91 -4.16 6.73
C VAL A 412 11.20 -5.27 7.73
N LYS A 413 10.98 -5.02 9.02
CA LYS A 413 11.29 -6.00 10.07
C LYS A 413 10.34 -5.92 11.25
N CYS A 414 10.07 -7.08 11.85
CA CYS A 414 9.59 -7.15 13.23
C CYS A 414 10.81 -7.07 14.15
N ILE A 415 10.92 -5.99 14.92
CA ILE A 415 12.06 -5.79 15.84
C ILE A 415 11.87 -6.48 17.19
N THR A 416 10.67 -7.01 17.48
CA THR A 416 10.46 -7.82 18.67
C THR A 416 11.15 -9.17 18.51
N ASP A 417 12.14 -9.45 19.37
CA ASP A 417 12.97 -10.65 19.29
C ASP A 417 12.17 -11.95 19.40
N LYS A 418 11.29 -12.03 20.40
CA LYS A 418 10.40 -13.18 20.64
C LYS A 418 8.97 -12.70 20.79
N LEU A 419 8.07 -13.22 19.95
CA LEU A 419 6.64 -12.92 20.03
C LEU A 419 5.92 -14.03 20.78
N PHE A 420 4.96 -13.63 21.61
CA PHE A 420 4.06 -14.53 22.32
C PHE A 420 2.61 -14.16 22.01
N SER A 421 1.70 -15.13 22.10
CA SER A 421 0.27 -14.82 22.10
C SER A 421 -0.07 -13.87 23.26
N GLY A 422 -0.75 -12.76 23.00
CA GLY A 422 -1.05 -11.73 23.99
C GLY A 422 -0.01 -10.62 24.14
N SER A 423 1.12 -10.67 23.41
CA SER A 423 2.14 -9.62 23.44
C SER A 423 1.91 -8.53 22.38
N SER A 424 2.70 -7.47 22.42
CA SER A 424 2.79 -6.48 21.33
C SER A 424 3.97 -6.82 20.41
N ALA A 425 3.74 -6.73 19.10
CA ALA A 425 4.73 -6.91 18.04
C ALA A 425 5.07 -5.55 17.42
N VAL A 426 6.35 -5.18 17.47
CA VAL A 426 6.84 -3.89 16.97
C VAL A 426 7.46 -4.08 15.61
N PHE A 427 7.10 -3.23 14.66
CA PHE A 427 7.56 -3.28 13.27
C PHE A 427 8.16 -1.97 12.83
N ASN A 428 9.29 -2.05 12.14
CA ASN A 428 9.94 -0.90 11.53
C ASN A 428 10.07 -1.09 10.01
N VAL A 429 9.88 0.01 9.27
CA VAL A 429 10.14 0.13 7.84
C VAL A 429 11.13 1.27 7.65
N THR A 430 12.33 0.98 7.15
CA THR A 430 13.35 2.01 6.90
C THR A 430 13.38 2.34 5.41
N MET A 431 13.32 3.63 5.07
CA MET A 431 13.40 4.13 3.70
C MET A 431 14.83 4.55 3.33
N LYS A 432 15.22 4.43 2.05
CA LYS A 432 16.45 5.05 1.51
C LYS A 432 16.21 6.47 0.96
N SER A 433 14.96 6.83 0.63
CA SER A 433 14.60 8.16 0.10
C SER A 433 13.76 8.96 1.09
N THR A 434 13.96 10.28 1.14
CA THR A 434 13.29 11.18 2.09
C THR A 434 11.91 11.66 1.66
N ALA A 435 11.53 11.53 0.40
CA ALA A 435 10.22 11.95 -0.11
C ALA A 435 9.18 10.82 0.03
N THR A 436 8.75 10.54 1.27
CA THR A 436 7.72 9.53 1.56
C THR A 436 6.49 10.19 2.16
N LYS A 437 5.33 10.02 1.51
CA LYS A 437 4.03 10.56 1.92
C LYS A 437 3.32 9.61 2.88
N GLU A 438 3.41 8.30 2.64
CA GLU A 438 2.69 7.29 3.41
C GLU A 438 3.50 6.00 3.50
N VAL A 439 3.53 5.36 4.67
CA VAL A 439 4.00 3.99 4.86
C VAL A 439 2.93 3.19 5.58
N LYS A 440 2.60 2.01 5.04
CA LYS A 440 1.63 1.08 5.65
C LYS A 440 2.27 -0.28 5.86
N LEU A 441 2.04 -0.85 7.04
CA LEU A 441 2.30 -2.26 7.32
C LEU A 441 1.01 -3.04 7.03
N TYR A 442 1.15 -4.13 6.29
CA TYR A 442 0.10 -5.12 6.09
C TYR A 442 0.47 -6.37 6.87
N TYR A 443 -0.43 -6.88 7.72
CA TYR A 443 -0.18 -8.05 8.54
C TYR A 443 -1.40 -8.96 8.67
N ARG A 444 -1.18 -10.24 8.94
CA ARG A 444 -2.22 -11.19 9.35
C ARG A 444 -1.66 -12.22 10.33
N ILE A 445 -2.53 -12.73 11.19
CA ILE A 445 -2.18 -13.82 12.12
C ILE A 445 -2.94 -15.06 11.68
N GLY A 446 -2.22 -15.99 11.04
CA GLY A 446 -2.82 -17.17 10.43
C GLY A 446 -3.27 -16.94 8.99
N LYS A 447 -4.39 -17.57 8.62
CA LYS A 447 -4.90 -17.55 7.25
C LYS A 447 -5.96 -16.44 7.10
N GLY A 448 -6.16 -15.99 5.87
CA GLY A 448 -7.10 -14.93 5.53
C GLY A 448 -6.42 -13.65 5.04
N ASN A 449 -7.13 -12.53 5.18
CA ASN A 449 -6.75 -11.24 4.60
C ASN A 449 -5.71 -10.52 5.46
N PHE A 450 -4.80 -9.84 4.78
CA PHE A 450 -3.96 -8.85 5.43
C PHE A 450 -4.79 -7.65 5.86
N GLN A 451 -4.61 -7.25 7.11
CA GLN A 451 -5.06 -5.99 7.65
C GLN A 451 -3.94 -4.96 7.47
N SER A 452 -4.29 -3.71 7.22
CA SER A 452 -3.31 -2.63 7.08
C SER A 452 -3.34 -1.67 8.25
N VAL A 453 -2.18 -1.21 8.69
CA VAL A 453 -2.01 -0.12 9.66
C VAL A 453 -1.06 0.93 9.09
N GLN A 454 -1.35 2.20 9.38
CA GLN A 454 -0.44 3.30 9.07
C GLN A 454 0.80 3.23 9.97
N MET A 455 1.97 3.54 9.42
CA MET A 455 3.21 3.69 10.19
C MET A 455 3.64 5.16 10.23
N PHE A 456 4.41 5.53 11.26
CA PHE A 456 4.81 6.92 11.54
C PHE A 456 6.31 7.04 11.76
N ASP A 457 6.89 8.16 11.32
CA ASP A 457 8.30 8.56 11.52
C ASP A 457 8.32 9.82 12.41
N ASP A 458 7.88 9.65 13.65
CA ASP A 458 7.63 10.71 14.64
C ASP A 458 8.43 10.56 15.93
N GLY A 459 9.19 9.47 16.09
CA GLY A 459 9.97 9.15 17.29
C GLY A 459 9.15 8.52 18.43
N ASN A 460 7.84 8.35 18.24
CA ASN A 460 6.91 7.89 19.27
C ASN A 460 6.34 6.49 19.00
N HIS A 461 6.61 5.92 17.81
CA HIS A 461 6.06 4.62 17.39
C HIS A 461 7.09 3.49 17.35
N ASN A 462 8.15 3.58 18.18
CA ASN A 462 9.31 2.67 18.21
C ASN A 462 10.14 2.67 16.92
N ASP A 463 10.07 3.77 16.20
CA ASP A 463 10.85 4.11 15.00
C ASP A 463 12.25 4.65 15.30
N GLY A 464 12.47 5.22 16.49
CA GLY A 464 13.76 5.80 16.86
C GLY A 464 13.66 7.31 16.95
N LYS A 465 14.39 8.04 16.11
CA LYS A 465 14.28 9.51 16.08
C LYS A 465 13.25 9.88 15.02
N GLY A 466 12.35 10.81 15.34
CA GLY A 466 11.42 11.34 14.33
C GLY A 466 12.17 11.99 13.15
N PHE A 467 11.57 11.86 11.97
CA PHE A 467 12.09 12.30 10.68
C PHE A 467 13.43 11.68 10.28
N ASP A 468 13.73 10.46 10.74
CA ASP A 468 14.95 9.74 10.37
C ASP A 468 14.79 8.76 9.20
N ASN A 469 13.58 8.71 8.62
CA ASN A 469 13.12 7.79 7.57
C ASN A 469 12.91 6.35 8.03
N THR A 470 12.81 6.13 9.34
CA THR A 470 12.33 4.89 9.91
C THR A 470 10.90 5.11 10.37
N PHE A 471 10.00 4.26 9.90
CA PHE A 471 8.60 4.30 10.26
C PHE A 471 8.31 3.15 11.21
N GLY A 472 7.61 3.41 12.30
CA GLY A 472 7.33 2.46 13.37
C GLY A 472 5.83 2.23 13.55
N VAL A 473 5.48 1.04 14.03
CA VAL A 473 4.13 0.73 14.54
C VAL A 473 4.18 -0.46 15.50
N SER A 474 3.24 -0.50 16.45
CA SER A 474 3.01 -1.64 17.34
C SER A 474 1.68 -2.33 17.04
N ILE A 475 1.69 -3.66 16.95
CA ILE A 475 0.53 -4.51 16.68
C ILE A 475 0.29 -5.43 17.88
N ASN A 476 -0.92 -5.40 18.44
CA ASN A 476 -1.30 -6.33 19.50
C ASN A 476 -1.58 -7.72 18.94
N ILE A 477 -0.86 -8.73 19.43
CA ILE A 477 -1.10 -10.13 19.13
C ILE A 477 -2.16 -10.67 20.10
N PRO A 478 -3.32 -11.16 19.63
CA PRO A 478 -4.33 -11.71 20.54
C PRO A 478 -3.80 -12.92 21.34
N GLN A 479 -4.34 -13.13 22.54
CA GLN A 479 -4.01 -14.32 23.35
C GLN A 479 -4.53 -15.61 22.70
N ASN A 480 -5.73 -15.57 22.14
CA ASN A 480 -6.41 -16.74 21.57
C ASN A 480 -6.19 -16.84 20.06
N ILE A 481 -4.94 -17.04 19.64
CA ILE A 481 -4.59 -17.25 18.23
C ILE A 481 -4.46 -18.74 17.91
N LYS A 482 -4.92 -19.15 16.72
CA LYS A 482 -4.74 -20.52 16.23
C LYS A 482 -3.48 -20.72 15.39
N SER A 483 -2.84 -19.61 15.01
CA SER A 483 -1.62 -19.59 14.22
C SER A 483 -0.41 -19.36 15.12
N ASN A 484 0.72 -19.95 14.74
CA ASN A 484 2.01 -19.72 15.38
C ASN A 484 2.83 -18.68 14.60
N ASN A 485 2.24 -17.96 13.66
CA ASN A 485 2.93 -17.05 12.76
C ASN A 485 2.11 -15.77 12.53
N ILE A 486 2.81 -14.64 12.50
CA ILE A 486 2.35 -13.40 11.88
C ILE A 486 3.07 -13.21 10.54
N ASP A 487 2.28 -13.12 9.47
CA ASP A 487 2.77 -12.79 8.14
C ASP A 487 2.62 -11.28 7.93
N PHE A 488 3.59 -10.64 7.27
CA PHE A 488 3.56 -9.21 7.04
C PHE A 488 4.36 -8.76 5.80
N TYR A 489 3.98 -7.61 5.25
CA TYR A 489 4.71 -6.87 4.22
C TYR A 489 4.43 -5.38 4.39
N ALA A 490 5.13 -4.52 3.67
CA ALA A 490 4.88 -3.07 3.73
C ALA A 490 4.70 -2.45 2.35
N THR A 491 4.04 -1.30 2.32
CA THR A 491 4.01 -0.41 1.17
C THR A 491 4.48 0.98 1.56
N ALA A 492 5.10 1.68 0.62
CA ALA A 492 5.40 3.10 0.72
C ALA A 492 4.84 3.84 -0.49
N VAL A 493 4.33 5.05 -0.26
CA VAL A 493 3.84 5.97 -1.29
C VAL A 493 4.56 7.30 -1.15
N ASN A 494 4.99 7.90 -2.26
CA ASN A 494 5.60 9.23 -2.27
C ASN A 494 4.57 10.33 -2.62
N TYR A 495 5.00 11.59 -2.66
CA TYR A 495 4.12 12.72 -2.98
C TYR A 495 3.67 12.78 -4.45
N ASP A 496 4.27 11.98 -5.35
CA ASP A 496 3.84 11.81 -6.74
C ASP A 496 2.81 10.65 -6.90
N ASP A 497 2.30 10.15 -5.77
CA ASP A 497 1.38 9.00 -5.65
C ASP A 497 1.93 7.72 -6.29
N VAL A 498 3.25 7.52 -6.25
CA VAL A 498 3.91 6.29 -6.69
C VAL A 498 4.08 5.35 -5.51
N MET A 499 3.57 4.12 -5.66
CA MET A 499 3.64 3.07 -4.65
C MET A 499 4.79 2.07 -4.91
N LYS A 500 5.38 1.55 -3.84
CA LYS A 500 6.31 0.42 -3.83
C LYS A 500 5.91 -0.58 -2.74
N PHE A 501 6.01 -1.87 -3.03
CA PHE A 501 5.85 -2.97 -2.07
C PHE A 501 7.21 -3.47 -1.58
N TYR A 502 7.24 -4.00 -0.35
CA TYR A 502 8.34 -4.79 0.18
C TYR A 502 7.81 -5.99 1.00
N PRO A 503 8.14 -7.24 0.65
CA PRO A 503 8.90 -7.63 -0.53
C PRO A 503 8.21 -7.22 -1.84
N GLU A 504 8.96 -7.12 -2.93
CA GLU A 504 8.46 -6.66 -4.24
C GLU A 504 7.29 -7.47 -4.79
N HIS A 505 7.19 -8.73 -4.40
CA HIS A 505 6.18 -9.70 -4.86
C HIS A 505 4.98 -9.81 -3.89
N ALA A 506 4.85 -8.90 -2.92
CA ALA A 506 3.68 -8.88 -2.06
C ALA A 506 2.38 -8.60 -2.86
N GLU A 507 1.21 -9.09 -2.44
CA GLU A 507 0.97 -9.91 -1.22
C GLU A 507 1.23 -11.42 -1.40
N PHE A 508 1.71 -11.85 -2.58
CA PHE A 508 2.01 -13.27 -2.84
C PHE A 508 3.22 -13.76 -2.04
N VAL A 509 4.25 -12.91 -1.92
CA VAL A 509 5.39 -13.11 -1.03
C VAL A 509 5.30 -12.14 0.15
N TYR A 510 5.54 -12.65 1.34
CA TYR A 510 5.49 -11.91 2.59
C TYR A 510 6.60 -12.39 3.53
N LEU A 511 6.90 -11.58 4.53
CA LEU A 511 7.77 -11.92 5.64
C LEU A 511 6.94 -12.62 6.72
N THR A 512 7.57 -13.48 7.50
CA THR A 512 6.90 -14.20 8.60
C THR A 512 7.72 -14.11 9.87
N LYS A 513 7.05 -13.91 11.01
CA LYS A 513 7.65 -14.01 12.34
C LYS A 513 6.87 -15.04 13.16
N GLU A 514 7.60 -15.97 13.78
CA GLU A 514 7.02 -16.98 14.65
C GLU A 514 6.52 -16.36 15.96
N ILE A 515 5.36 -16.84 16.40
CA ILE A 515 4.68 -16.53 17.64
C ILE A 515 4.69 -17.81 18.48
N THR A 516 5.24 -17.72 19.68
CA THR A 516 5.15 -18.77 20.67
C THR A 516 3.77 -18.73 21.32
N GLN A 517 2.96 -19.77 21.12
CA GLN A 517 1.72 -19.90 21.87
C GLN A 517 2.03 -20.14 23.34
N ILE A 518 1.48 -19.28 24.19
CA ILE A 518 1.44 -19.55 25.62
C ILE A 518 0.37 -20.64 25.78
N GLY A 519 0.81 -21.89 25.93
CA GLY A 519 -0.06 -23.07 25.94
C GLY A 519 -1.24 -22.90 26.89
N GLU A 520 -2.40 -23.45 26.48
CA GLU A 520 -3.69 -23.49 27.18
C GLU A 520 -3.63 -23.01 28.63
N LEU A 521 -4.30 -21.89 28.93
CA LEU A 521 -4.37 -21.30 30.27
C LEU A 521 -4.58 -22.40 31.34
N GLN A 522 -3.49 -22.79 32.01
CA GLN A 522 -3.50 -23.76 33.09
C GLN A 522 -4.40 -23.26 34.23
N ASP A 523 -5.31 -24.10 34.71
CA ASP A 523 -6.28 -23.67 35.72
C ASP A 523 -5.64 -23.19 37.03
N VAL A 524 -4.45 -23.71 37.37
CA VAL A 524 -3.64 -23.27 38.53
C VAL A 524 -2.33 -22.70 38.04
N VAL A 525 -1.94 -21.54 38.57
CA VAL A 525 -0.68 -20.86 38.23
C VAL A 525 0.09 -20.48 39.49
N ILE A 526 1.40 -20.30 39.36
CA ILE A 526 2.21 -19.55 40.33
C ILE A 526 1.84 -18.08 40.14
N ASN A 527 1.32 -17.44 41.18
CA ASN A 527 0.71 -16.11 41.08
C ASN A 527 1.63 -15.01 41.59
N GLU A 528 2.26 -15.21 42.75
CA GLU A 528 3.11 -14.22 43.42
C GLU A 528 4.10 -14.98 44.32
N PHE A 529 5.31 -14.46 44.52
CA PHE A 529 6.22 -15.01 45.52
C PHE A 529 7.17 -13.94 46.05
N MET A 530 7.81 -14.22 47.17
CA MET A 530 8.83 -13.35 47.76
C MET A 530 9.99 -14.19 48.30
N ALA A 531 11.18 -14.04 47.71
CA ALA A 531 12.40 -14.77 48.09
C ALA A 531 13.27 -14.04 49.13
N SER A 532 12.77 -12.94 49.70
CA SER A 532 13.44 -12.20 50.77
C SER A 532 12.40 -11.41 51.58
N ASN A 533 11.65 -12.13 52.41
CA ASN A 533 10.66 -11.53 53.30
C ASN A 533 11.31 -11.09 54.62
N LYS A 534 11.14 -9.83 55.00
CA LYS A 534 11.64 -9.26 56.26
C LYS A 534 10.54 -8.61 57.09
N THR A 535 9.52 -8.04 56.44
CA THR A 535 8.50 -7.25 57.13
C THR A 535 7.07 -7.46 56.65
N THR A 536 6.83 -8.17 55.55
CA THR A 536 5.52 -8.14 54.84
C THR A 536 4.45 -8.99 55.51
N ILE A 537 4.57 -10.31 55.48
CA ILE A 537 3.66 -11.25 56.15
C ILE A 537 4.44 -12.23 57.02
N LYS A 538 3.83 -12.69 58.11
CA LYS A 538 4.41 -13.68 59.01
C LYS A 538 3.78 -15.06 58.81
N ASP A 539 4.57 -16.11 59.00
CA ASP A 539 4.09 -17.47 59.17
C ASP A 539 3.36 -17.66 60.52
N GLU A 540 2.80 -18.84 60.75
CA GLU A 540 2.13 -19.22 62.00
C GLU A 540 3.04 -19.23 63.24
N ALA A 541 4.36 -19.35 63.06
CA ALA A 541 5.36 -19.28 64.13
C ALA A 541 5.81 -17.83 64.41
N GLY A 542 5.34 -16.86 63.63
CA GLY A 542 5.66 -15.43 63.74
C GLY A 542 6.93 -15.01 63.01
N GLY A 543 7.53 -15.88 62.19
CA GLY A 543 8.69 -15.63 61.35
C GLY A 543 8.34 -14.96 60.02
N TYR A 544 9.32 -14.32 59.38
CA TYR A 544 9.20 -13.75 58.03
C TYR A 544 9.85 -14.69 57.02
N ALA A 545 9.20 -15.82 56.76
CA ALA A 545 9.63 -16.82 55.78
C ALA A 545 9.43 -16.33 54.34
N ASP A 546 10.24 -16.84 53.42
CA ASP A 546 9.99 -16.69 51.98
C ASP A 546 8.70 -17.46 51.65
N TRP A 547 7.97 -17.02 50.62
CA TRP A 547 6.67 -17.61 50.32
C TRP A 547 6.38 -17.63 48.83
N ILE A 548 5.55 -18.59 48.42
CA ILE A 548 5.06 -18.81 47.06
C ILE A 548 3.55 -18.89 47.12
N GLU A 549 2.87 -18.15 46.27
CA GLU A 549 1.43 -18.17 46.13
C GLU A 549 1.00 -18.85 44.83
N LEU A 550 -0.01 -19.72 44.94
CA LEU A 550 -0.74 -20.27 43.80
C LEU A 550 -2.13 -19.64 43.68
N TYR A 551 -2.59 -19.48 42.45
CA TYR A 551 -3.96 -19.01 42.15
C TYR A 551 -4.70 -19.97 41.23
N ASN A 552 -5.95 -20.29 41.59
CA ASN A 552 -6.86 -21.08 40.75
C ASN A 552 -7.76 -20.17 39.91
N ARG A 553 -7.49 -20.11 38.62
CA ARG A 553 -8.21 -19.31 37.61
C ARG A 553 -9.53 -19.94 37.19
N SER A 554 -9.73 -21.23 37.42
CA SER A 554 -10.93 -21.92 36.96
C SER A 554 -12.16 -21.55 37.79
N GLY A 555 -13.33 -21.90 37.27
CA GLY A 555 -14.60 -21.85 38.01
C GLY A 555 -14.82 -23.04 38.95
N ASN A 556 -13.86 -23.97 39.06
CA ASN A 556 -14.00 -25.22 39.82
C ASN A 556 -12.97 -25.30 40.95
N THR A 557 -13.27 -26.08 42.00
CA THR A 557 -12.28 -26.41 43.03
C THR A 557 -11.31 -27.46 42.49
N ILE A 558 -10.00 -27.25 42.71
CA ILE A 558 -8.94 -28.15 42.22
C ILE A 558 -8.24 -28.81 43.40
N SER A 559 -8.12 -30.14 43.37
CA SER A 559 -7.30 -30.85 44.34
C SER A 559 -5.83 -30.83 43.91
N LEU A 560 -4.95 -30.37 44.80
CA LEU A 560 -3.50 -30.41 44.62
C LEU A 560 -2.87 -31.67 45.23
N ASN A 561 -3.68 -32.65 45.61
CA ASN A 561 -3.21 -33.88 46.24
C ASN A 561 -2.14 -34.56 45.37
N LYS A 562 -0.97 -34.80 45.96
CA LYS A 562 0.22 -35.38 45.32
C LYS A 562 0.86 -34.55 44.21
N TRP A 563 0.46 -33.30 44.02
CA TRP A 563 1.22 -32.38 43.17
C TRP A 563 2.58 -32.08 43.80
N PHE A 564 3.48 -31.46 43.03
CA PHE A 564 4.83 -31.16 43.49
C PHE A 564 5.21 -29.70 43.23
N LEU A 565 6.02 -29.14 44.15
CA LEU A 565 6.68 -27.84 44.02
C LEU A 565 8.20 -28.05 44.14
N THR A 566 8.98 -27.29 43.38
CA THR A 566 10.45 -27.34 43.42
C THR A 566 11.05 -25.98 43.08
N ASP A 567 12.22 -25.69 43.63
CA ASP A 567 13.15 -24.62 43.25
C ASP A 567 14.26 -25.10 42.28
N ASP A 568 14.38 -26.42 42.09
CA ASP A 568 15.44 -27.07 41.31
C ASP A 568 14.83 -27.76 40.09
N ILE A 569 15.11 -27.22 38.89
CA ILE A 569 14.61 -27.73 37.60
C ILE A 569 14.97 -29.19 37.36
N THR A 570 16.04 -29.69 38.00
CA THR A 570 16.49 -31.08 37.88
C THR A 570 15.74 -32.04 38.81
N LYS A 571 14.96 -31.53 39.78
CA LYS A 571 14.24 -32.31 40.80
C LYS A 571 12.75 -31.95 40.85
N LYS A 572 12.00 -32.37 39.84
CA LYS A 572 10.55 -32.09 39.69
C LYS A 572 9.65 -32.50 40.88
N THR A 573 10.12 -33.40 41.76
CA THR A 573 9.35 -33.96 42.88
C THR A 573 9.90 -33.57 44.26
N LYS A 574 10.61 -32.43 44.37
CA LYS A 574 11.34 -32.00 45.58
C LYS A 574 10.46 -31.86 46.83
N TRP A 575 9.33 -31.17 46.72
CA TRP A 575 8.30 -31.07 47.75
C TRP A 575 6.96 -31.54 47.21
N GLN A 576 6.25 -32.38 47.97
CA GLN A 576 4.92 -32.87 47.59
C GLN A 576 3.85 -32.15 48.41
N PHE A 577 2.81 -31.66 47.74
CA PHE A 577 1.67 -31.04 48.41
C PHE A 577 0.94 -32.05 49.31
N PRO A 578 0.47 -31.63 50.50
CA PRO A 578 -0.47 -32.41 51.30
C PRO A 578 -1.82 -32.55 50.58
N ASN A 579 -2.76 -33.27 51.18
CA ASN A 579 -4.11 -33.37 50.63
C ASN A 579 -4.87 -32.04 50.81
N VAL A 580 -4.60 -31.07 49.93
CA VAL A 580 -5.20 -29.73 49.92
C VAL A 580 -6.03 -29.53 48.66
N SER A 581 -7.12 -28.79 48.81
CA SER A 581 -7.98 -28.35 47.72
C SER A 581 -7.93 -26.84 47.63
N LEU A 582 -7.74 -26.33 46.42
CA LEU A 582 -7.74 -24.90 46.09
C LEU A 582 -9.09 -24.53 45.46
N PRO A 583 -9.97 -23.79 46.17
CA PRO A 583 -11.27 -23.42 45.63
C PRO A 583 -11.15 -22.55 44.36
N ALA A 584 -12.25 -22.45 43.62
CA ALA A 584 -12.32 -21.59 42.44
C ALA A 584 -11.98 -20.13 42.81
N LYS A 585 -11.22 -19.44 41.94
CA LYS A 585 -10.84 -18.03 42.12
C LYS A 585 -10.18 -17.72 43.48
N SER A 586 -9.49 -18.70 44.06
CA SER A 586 -8.87 -18.59 45.39
C SER A 586 -7.35 -18.77 45.31
N TYR A 587 -6.68 -18.33 46.39
CA TYR A 587 -5.23 -18.28 46.53
C TYR A 587 -4.75 -19.27 47.61
N LEU A 588 -3.53 -19.78 47.46
CA LEU A 588 -2.86 -20.64 48.44
C LEU A 588 -1.43 -20.20 48.63
N ILE A 589 -1.04 -19.88 49.86
CA ILE A 589 0.33 -19.53 50.23
C ILE A 589 1.06 -20.78 50.74
N ILE A 590 2.30 -20.94 50.28
CA ILE A 590 3.25 -21.98 50.68
C ILE A 590 4.49 -21.27 51.21
N TRP A 591 4.91 -21.59 52.43
CA TRP A 591 6.14 -21.06 53.03
C TRP A 591 7.34 -21.85 52.53
N ALA A 592 8.34 -21.17 51.97
CA ALA A 592 9.57 -21.76 51.47
C ALA A 592 10.72 -21.47 52.45
N ASP A 593 10.73 -22.17 53.59
CA ASP A 593 11.63 -21.90 54.71
C ASP A 593 12.54 -23.06 55.11
N GLU A 594 12.39 -24.21 54.45
CA GLU A 594 13.09 -25.46 54.77
C GLU A 594 12.67 -26.10 56.12
N ASP A 595 11.54 -25.68 56.72
CA ASP A 595 11.10 -26.13 58.04
C ASP A 595 9.72 -26.82 58.03
N LYS A 596 9.73 -28.12 57.71
CA LYS A 596 8.53 -28.97 57.69
C LYS A 596 7.88 -29.17 59.06
N GLU A 597 8.54 -28.83 60.17
CA GLU A 597 7.99 -29.06 61.51
C GLU A 597 6.92 -28.01 61.87
N GLN A 598 6.86 -26.88 61.15
CA GLN A 598 5.93 -25.77 61.43
C GLN A 598 4.53 -25.98 60.84
N GLY A 599 4.40 -26.71 59.73
CA GLY A 599 3.10 -26.96 59.14
C GLY A 599 3.15 -27.73 57.82
N GLN A 600 1.98 -28.19 57.36
CA GLN A 600 1.87 -28.96 56.11
C GLN A 600 2.08 -28.13 54.84
N LEU A 601 2.05 -26.79 54.94
CA LEU A 601 2.31 -25.85 53.84
C LEU A 601 3.69 -25.20 53.94
N HIS A 602 4.61 -25.81 54.70
CA HIS A 602 6.03 -25.45 54.73
C HIS A 602 6.83 -26.39 53.82
N ALA A 603 7.51 -25.81 52.83
CA ALA A 603 8.32 -26.51 51.86
C ALA A 603 9.66 -26.93 52.46
N ASN A 604 10.22 -28.08 52.03
CA ASN A 604 11.59 -28.50 52.39
C ASN A 604 12.66 -27.80 51.54
N PHE A 605 12.41 -26.56 51.16
CA PHE A 605 13.37 -25.74 50.44
C PHE A 605 13.08 -24.27 50.70
N LYS A 606 14.07 -23.44 50.38
CA LYS A 606 14.04 -22.00 50.50
C LYS A 606 14.45 -21.36 49.18
N LEU A 607 13.92 -20.19 48.87
CA LEU A 607 14.23 -19.48 47.63
C LEU A 607 15.53 -18.66 47.75
N SER A 608 16.36 -18.69 46.71
CA SER A 608 17.52 -17.81 46.64
C SER A 608 17.16 -16.38 46.21
N SER A 609 17.56 -15.38 47.00
CA SER A 609 17.37 -13.96 46.65
C SER A 609 18.25 -13.50 45.48
N THR A 610 19.21 -14.29 44.99
CA THR A 610 20.02 -13.94 43.80
C THR A 610 19.36 -14.34 42.48
N GLY A 611 18.19 -14.96 42.54
CA GLY A 611 17.48 -15.52 41.39
C GLY A 611 17.62 -17.03 41.32
N GLU A 612 16.53 -17.71 41.00
CA GLU A 612 16.43 -19.17 40.95
C GLU A 612 15.24 -19.59 40.06
N PHE A 613 14.82 -20.84 40.18
CA PHE A 613 13.67 -21.42 39.49
C PHE A 613 12.56 -21.72 40.50
N ILE A 614 11.30 -21.74 40.04
CA ILE A 614 10.16 -22.32 40.74
C ILE A 614 9.37 -23.12 39.72
N GLY A 615 9.06 -24.38 40.01
CA GLY A 615 8.25 -25.24 39.14
C GLY A 615 7.13 -25.94 39.90
N LEU A 616 5.93 -25.91 39.32
CA LEU A 616 4.72 -26.59 39.78
C LEU A 616 4.39 -27.75 38.84
N TYR A 617 4.22 -28.95 39.40
CA TYR A 617 3.98 -30.17 38.63
C TYR A 617 2.78 -30.95 39.19
N LYS A 618 2.03 -31.63 38.31
CA LYS A 618 0.96 -32.56 38.75
C LYS A 618 1.55 -33.85 39.31
N SER A 619 0.69 -34.72 39.84
CA SER A 619 1.06 -36.02 40.40
C SER A 619 1.73 -36.97 39.39
N ASP A 620 1.51 -36.78 38.09
CA ASP A 620 2.15 -37.53 37.00
C ASP A 620 3.46 -36.89 36.51
N THR A 621 3.94 -35.84 37.18
CA THR A 621 5.13 -35.03 36.85
C THR A 621 5.00 -34.18 35.58
N SER A 622 3.78 -34.03 35.04
CA SER A 622 3.48 -33.03 34.01
C SER A 622 3.65 -31.62 34.57
N LEU A 623 4.24 -30.74 33.78
CA LEU A 623 4.47 -29.35 34.16
C LEU A 623 3.14 -28.58 34.12
N VAL A 624 2.82 -27.89 35.21
CA VAL A 624 1.66 -26.99 35.29
C VAL A 624 2.11 -25.56 35.01
N ASP A 625 3.02 -25.04 35.82
CA ASP A 625 3.53 -23.68 35.68
C ASP A 625 4.97 -23.61 36.20
N ASN A 626 5.74 -22.64 35.72
CA ASN A 626 7.08 -22.40 36.21
C ASN A 626 7.53 -20.97 35.97
N ILE A 627 8.56 -20.58 36.69
CA ILE A 627 9.28 -19.34 36.49
C ILE A 627 10.77 -19.53 36.76
N ASN A 628 11.61 -18.97 35.90
CA ASN A 628 12.99 -18.61 36.26
C ASN A 628 12.98 -17.14 36.62
N PHE A 629 13.36 -16.79 37.85
CA PHE A 629 13.27 -15.42 38.34
C PHE A 629 14.64 -14.79 38.58
N PRO A 630 14.77 -13.48 38.31
CA PRO A 630 16.00 -12.71 38.55
C PRO A 630 16.24 -12.45 40.05
N ALA A 631 17.35 -11.80 40.39
CA ALA A 631 17.65 -11.39 41.76
C ALA A 631 16.50 -10.57 42.39
N GLN A 632 16.20 -10.84 43.66
CA GLN A 632 15.08 -10.29 44.40
C GLN A 632 15.56 -9.28 45.46
N THR A 633 14.79 -8.21 45.64
CA THR A 633 14.99 -7.24 46.73
C THR A 633 14.15 -7.59 47.94
N ALA A 634 14.61 -7.22 49.14
CA ALA A 634 13.86 -7.46 50.36
C ALA A 634 12.48 -6.78 50.31
N ASP A 635 11.44 -7.47 50.78
CA ASP A 635 10.06 -6.98 50.89
C ASP A 635 9.40 -6.52 49.58
N THR A 636 9.97 -6.90 48.43
CA THR A 636 9.37 -6.74 47.10
C THR A 636 8.99 -8.12 46.58
N SER A 637 7.72 -8.37 46.31
CA SER A 637 7.30 -9.63 45.68
C SER A 637 7.50 -9.58 44.18
N TYR A 638 7.52 -10.75 43.56
CA TYR A 638 7.50 -10.93 42.11
C TYR A 638 6.24 -11.71 41.76
N GLY A 639 5.32 -11.09 41.03
CA GLY A 639 3.98 -11.64 40.80
C GLY A 639 3.42 -11.33 39.43
N ARG A 640 2.45 -12.14 39.00
CA ARG A 640 1.77 -12.02 37.71
C ARG A 640 0.89 -10.78 37.69
N TYR A 641 1.08 -9.92 36.70
CA TYR A 641 0.20 -8.79 36.42
C TYR A 641 -0.13 -8.71 34.93
N PRO A 642 -1.42 -8.73 34.52
CA PRO A 642 -2.62 -8.86 35.35
C PRO A 642 -2.69 -10.16 36.18
N ASN A 643 -3.41 -10.14 37.31
CA ASN A 643 -3.50 -11.25 38.26
C ASN A 643 -3.81 -12.58 37.58
N GLY A 644 -3.03 -13.63 37.89
CA GLY A 644 -3.20 -14.97 37.35
C GLY A 644 -2.84 -15.16 35.88
N GLU A 645 -2.79 -14.14 35.05
CA GLU A 645 -2.67 -14.28 33.58
C GLU A 645 -1.41 -13.65 33.00
N GLY A 646 -0.96 -12.54 33.57
CA GLY A 646 0.13 -11.75 33.02
C GLY A 646 1.52 -12.28 33.33
N ASN A 647 2.51 -11.52 32.85
CA ASN A 647 3.93 -11.75 33.13
C ASN A 647 4.25 -11.43 34.59
N PHE A 648 5.33 -12.02 35.10
CA PHE A 648 5.84 -11.66 36.42
C PHE A 648 6.53 -10.30 36.39
N VAL A 649 6.14 -9.43 37.30
CA VAL A 649 6.66 -8.08 37.51
C VAL A 649 7.01 -7.88 38.97
N TYR A 650 7.94 -6.98 39.27
CA TYR A 650 8.23 -6.60 40.66
C TYR A 650 7.07 -5.80 41.22
N MET A 651 6.62 -6.18 42.42
CA MET A 651 5.50 -5.59 43.11
C MET A 651 6.00 -4.99 44.42
N SER A 652 6.08 -3.66 44.46
CA SER A 652 6.50 -2.89 45.64
C SER A 652 5.47 -2.95 46.78
N ILE A 653 4.22 -3.28 46.46
CA ILE A 653 3.18 -3.62 47.43
C ILE A 653 2.80 -5.09 47.21
N PRO A 654 3.27 -6.01 48.08
CA PRO A 654 2.92 -7.42 47.96
C PRO A 654 1.45 -7.66 48.28
N THR A 655 0.83 -8.62 47.59
CA THR A 655 -0.61 -8.90 47.66
C THR A 655 -0.97 -10.33 48.09
N PRO A 656 -0.31 -10.90 49.13
CA PRO A 656 -0.57 -12.28 49.53
C PRO A 656 -2.03 -12.51 49.93
N GLY A 657 -2.60 -13.57 49.38
CA GLY A 657 -3.98 -14.02 49.54
C GLY A 657 -5.01 -13.18 48.78
N LYS A 658 -4.59 -12.28 47.88
CA LYS A 658 -5.45 -11.30 47.21
C LYS A 658 -5.10 -11.17 45.73
N GLU A 659 -5.93 -10.43 45.01
CA GLU A 659 -5.65 -10.07 43.62
C GLU A 659 -4.37 -9.25 43.52
N ASN A 660 -3.46 -9.68 42.63
CA ASN A 660 -2.24 -8.95 42.36
C ASN A 660 -2.56 -7.56 41.83
N THR A 661 -2.11 -6.55 42.58
CA THR A 661 -2.18 -5.15 42.18
C THR A 661 -0.77 -4.59 42.17
N LEU A 662 -0.40 -3.88 41.11
CA LEU A 662 0.73 -2.97 41.17
C LEU A 662 0.28 -1.85 42.10
N GLY A 663 0.56 -2.00 43.39
CA GLY A 663 0.19 -1.03 44.41
C GLY A 663 0.44 0.37 43.90
N ILE A 664 -0.63 1.16 43.80
CA ILE A 664 -0.78 2.38 43.01
C ILE A 664 0.57 3.07 42.77
N ILE A 665 1.26 2.69 41.69
CA ILE A 665 1.76 3.72 40.80
C ILE A 665 0.46 4.28 40.29
N GLU A 666 0.15 5.54 40.65
CA GLU A 666 -0.93 6.27 40.00
C GLU A 666 -0.85 5.88 38.54
N ILE A 667 -1.93 5.35 37.97
CA ILE A 667 -1.96 5.04 36.55
C ILE A 667 -1.40 6.29 35.92
N ALA A 668 -0.16 6.22 35.42
CA ALA A 668 0.55 7.44 35.13
C ALA A 668 -0.34 8.16 34.15
N ASP A 669 -0.69 9.39 34.45
CA ASP A 669 -1.40 10.19 33.49
C ASP A 669 -0.56 10.13 32.21
N THR A 670 -1.11 9.49 31.17
CA THR A 670 -0.46 9.33 29.87
C THR A 670 -1.22 10.12 28.81
N LEU A 671 -2.27 10.84 29.19
CA LEU A 671 -3.10 11.56 28.24
C LEU A 671 -2.72 13.03 28.28
N PRO A 672 -2.22 13.59 27.19
CA PRO A 672 -1.85 15.00 27.19
C PRO A 672 -3.09 15.90 27.28
N PRO A 673 -2.93 17.15 27.75
CA PRO A 673 -3.97 18.16 27.69
C PRO A 673 -4.54 18.31 26.28
N VAL A 674 -5.86 18.41 26.14
CA VAL A 674 -6.54 18.54 24.84
C VAL A 674 -7.01 19.98 24.63
N PRO A 675 -6.29 20.81 23.85
CA PRO A 675 -6.73 22.15 23.51
C PRO A 675 -7.87 22.12 22.49
N VAL A 676 -8.94 22.86 22.76
CA VAL A 676 -10.00 23.10 21.77
C VAL A 676 -9.62 24.32 20.93
N CYS A 677 -9.70 24.22 19.59
CA CYS A 677 -9.36 25.30 18.67
C CYS A 677 -10.56 25.65 17.78
N LYS A 678 -11.05 26.88 17.89
CA LYS A 678 -11.98 27.47 16.92
C LYS A 678 -11.36 28.73 16.33
N MET A 679 -10.95 28.64 15.06
CA MET A 679 -10.33 29.73 14.33
C MET A 679 -11.40 30.58 13.62
N ASP A 680 -11.34 31.90 13.80
CA ASP A 680 -12.11 32.85 13.00
C ASP A 680 -11.39 33.17 11.69
N CYS A 681 -12.01 33.95 10.83
CA CYS A 681 -11.48 34.21 9.51
C CYS A 681 -10.32 35.23 9.46
N CYS A 682 -10.01 35.86 10.59
CA CYS A 682 -8.84 36.70 10.77
C CYS A 682 -7.66 35.87 11.33
N GLY A 683 -7.85 34.55 11.48
CA GLY A 683 -6.86 33.63 12.03
C GLY A 683 -6.85 33.59 13.56
N ASN A 684 -7.73 34.33 14.25
CA ASN A 684 -7.78 34.33 15.71
C ASN A 684 -8.42 33.04 16.22
N ILE A 685 -7.95 32.54 17.35
CA ILE A 685 -8.45 31.32 17.98
C ILE A 685 -9.02 31.64 19.36
N ASN A 686 -10.24 31.15 19.62
CA ASN A 686 -10.93 31.13 20.91
C ASN A 686 -11.28 32.50 21.55
N LEU A 687 -11.49 33.56 20.75
CA LEU A 687 -11.81 34.90 21.26
C LEU A 687 -13.10 34.98 22.12
N ASP A 688 -14.04 34.05 21.93
CA ASP A 688 -15.32 34.02 22.65
C ASP A 688 -15.18 33.54 24.12
N LYS A 689 -13.99 33.14 24.58
CA LYS A 689 -13.68 32.64 25.95
C LYS A 689 -14.49 31.43 26.44
N GLU A 690 -15.34 30.83 25.61
CA GLU A 690 -16.08 29.59 25.93
C GLU A 690 -15.27 28.31 25.67
N PHE A 691 -14.14 28.42 24.96
CA PHE A 691 -13.28 27.29 24.61
C PHE A 691 -12.05 27.25 25.52
N ASN A 692 -11.83 26.12 26.17
CA ASN A 692 -10.80 25.94 27.20
C ASN A 692 -9.88 24.76 26.87
N LEU A 693 -8.67 24.81 27.41
CA LEU A 693 -7.74 23.70 27.51
C LEU A 693 -8.15 22.81 28.69
N TRP A 694 -8.50 21.56 28.41
CA TRP A 694 -8.78 20.57 29.44
C TRP A 694 -7.59 19.64 29.58
N ASP A 695 -7.17 19.42 30.83
CA ASP A 695 -6.30 18.31 31.14
C ASP A 695 -7.08 16.98 31.09
N MET A 696 -6.45 15.93 30.58
CA MET A 696 -7.04 14.60 30.42
C MET A 696 -6.22 13.57 31.19
N PRO A 697 -6.80 12.44 31.61
CA PRO A 697 -8.23 12.09 31.54
C PRO A 697 -9.10 12.93 32.49
N LEU A 698 -10.42 12.97 32.24
CA LEU A 698 -11.33 13.69 33.13
C LEU A 698 -11.70 12.95 34.43
N ASP A 699 -10.88 12.01 34.89
CA ASP A 699 -11.11 11.24 36.10
C ASP A 699 -10.07 11.57 37.19
N SER A 700 -9.92 10.68 38.18
CA SER A 700 -9.02 10.85 39.33
C SER A 700 -7.54 10.62 39.01
N THR A 701 -7.19 10.23 37.78
CA THR A 701 -5.79 9.96 37.38
C THR A 701 -5.09 11.15 36.73
N ARG A 702 -5.81 12.25 36.51
CA ARG A 702 -5.28 13.50 35.95
C ARG A 702 -4.17 14.13 36.78
N THR A 703 -3.21 14.77 36.11
CA THR A 703 -2.11 15.50 36.76
C THR A 703 -2.25 17.01 36.71
N ASN A 704 -3.31 17.51 36.08
CA ASN A 704 -3.64 18.93 35.89
C ASN A 704 -2.61 19.68 35.04
N ILE A 705 -2.95 20.91 34.66
CA ILE A 705 -2.17 21.66 33.67
C ILE A 705 -0.83 22.10 34.28
N GLY A 706 0.25 21.75 33.60
CA GLY A 706 1.62 22.04 33.99
C GLY A 706 2.13 23.35 33.42
N SER A 707 2.21 23.46 32.09
CA SER A 707 2.73 24.66 31.42
C SER A 707 2.10 24.91 30.06
N ILE A 708 2.09 26.17 29.64
CA ILE A 708 1.76 26.59 28.28
C ILE A 708 2.95 27.36 27.72
N THR A 709 3.60 26.80 26.71
CA THR A 709 4.86 27.31 26.16
C THR A 709 4.68 27.82 24.74
N TRP A 710 5.17 29.03 24.48
CA TRP A 710 5.20 29.68 23.16
C TRP A 710 6.58 29.56 22.53
N TYR A 711 6.69 29.00 21.33
CA TYR A 711 7.97 28.92 20.63
C TYR A 711 8.18 30.13 19.71
N GLY A 712 8.74 31.20 20.28
CA GLY A 712 8.85 32.51 19.62
C GLY A 712 9.75 32.57 18.40
N ASP A 713 10.73 31.67 18.26
CA ASP A 713 11.72 31.74 17.17
C ASP A 713 11.13 31.40 15.79
N VAL A 714 10.07 30.61 15.76
CA VAL A 714 9.38 30.23 14.52
C VAL A 714 7.96 30.80 14.42
N SER A 715 7.42 31.29 15.53
CA SER A 715 6.07 31.83 15.56
C SER A 715 6.09 33.31 15.18
N TYR A 716 5.25 33.71 14.22
CA TYR A 716 5.16 35.07 13.73
C TYR A 716 3.71 35.48 13.49
N ASN A 717 3.48 36.80 13.56
CA ASN A 717 2.20 37.44 13.32
C ASN A 717 1.03 36.96 14.21
N TYR A 718 1.36 36.38 15.38
CA TYR A 718 0.41 35.91 16.38
C TYR A 718 0.80 36.37 17.79
N GLN A 719 -0.20 36.61 18.63
CA GLN A 719 -0.08 36.94 20.05
C GLN A 719 -0.87 35.93 20.88
N LEU A 720 -0.16 35.09 21.64
CA LEU A 720 -0.77 34.15 22.59
C LEU A 720 -1.16 34.88 23.89
N SER A 721 -2.29 34.51 24.48
CA SER A 721 -2.72 34.92 25.82
C SER A 721 -3.49 33.79 26.49
N PHE A 722 -3.38 33.65 27.81
CA PHE A 722 -4.12 32.67 28.60
C PHE A 722 -4.41 33.20 30.01
N SER A 723 -5.43 32.65 30.66
CA SER A 723 -5.79 33.00 32.04
C SER A 723 -4.70 32.54 33.00
N SER A 724 -4.48 33.29 34.09
CA SER A 724 -3.62 32.83 35.19
C SER A 724 -4.16 31.52 35.77
N PHE A 725 -3.27 30.57 36.04
CA PHE A 725 -3.62 29.28 36.65
C PHE A 725 -2.51 28.84 37.61
N VAL A 726 -2.85 27.99 38.56
CA VAL A 726 -1.93 27.35 39.48
C VAL A 726 -1.47 26.02 38.87
N GLN A 727 -0.17 25.95 38.58
CA GLN A 727 0.48 24.78 37.99
C GLN A 727 0.19 23.52 38.83
N CYS A 728 -0.22 22.44 38.17
CA CYS A 728 -0.59 21.14 38.76
C CYS A 728 -1.84 21.13 39.65
N GLU A 729 -2.58 22.24 39.76
CA GLU A 729 -3.83 22.31 40.53
C GLU A 729 -5.04 22.58 39.64
N ASP A 730 -4.90 23.50 38.68
CA ASP A 730 -6.00 23.86 37.80
C ASP A 730 -6.16 22.87 36.65
N THR A 731 -7.38 22.33 36.53
CA THR A 731 -7.72 21.34 35.50
C THR A 731 -8.15 21.96 34.17
N LEU A 732 -8.22 23.29 34.12
CA LEU A 732 -8.84 24.06 33.05
C LEU A 732 -8.16 25.42 32.89
N VAL A 733 -7.73 25.76 31.67
CA VAL A 733 -7.17 27.09 31.36
C VAL A 733 -7.83 27.65 30.10
N SER A 734 -8.29 28.89 30.17
CA SER A 734 -8.74 29.61 28.98
C SER A 734 -7.53 30.18 28.24
N TRP A 735 -7.45 29.96 26.94
CA TRP A 735 -6.37 30.49 26.11
C TRP A 735 -6.92 31.02 24.78
N THR A 736 -6.24 32.03 24.24
CA THR A 736 -6.59 32.71 23.00
C THR A 736 -5.35 32.96 22.18
N LEU A 737 -5.45 32.83 20.87
CA LEU A 737 -4.41 33.25 19.94
C LEU A 737 -4.97 34.38 19.07
N ARG A 738 -4.34 35.56 19.09
CA ARG A 738 -4.80 36.71 18.32
C ARG A 738 -3.82 37.02 17.20
N THR A 739 -4.29 37.10 15.97
CA THR A 739 -3.47 37.54 14.83
C THR A 739 -3.11 39.01 15.01
N ILE A 740 -1.85 39.36 14.77
CA ILE A 740 -1.36 40.75 14.93
C ILE A 740 -1.81 41.60 13.74
N ASP A 741 -1.61 41.08 12.53
CA ASP A 741 -2.07 41.67 11.26
C ASP A 741 -2.77 40.59 10.42
N CYS A 742 -4.07 40.77 10.20
CA CYS A 742 -4.91 39.79 9.51
C CYS A 742 -4.66 39.72 7.99
N LEU A 743 -3.91 40.67 7.45
CA LEU A 743 -3.55 40.74 6.04
C LEU A 743 -2.19 40.09 5.76
N GLN A 744 -1.55 39.52 6.77
CA GLN A 744 -0.29 38.78 6.63
C GLN A 744 -0.47 37.34 7.09
N ASP A 745 0.28 36.42 6.48
CA ASP A 745 0.36 35.05 6.97
C ASP A 745 0.77 35.03 8.44
N ALA A 746 0.28 34.05 9.19
CA ALA A 746 0.62 33.87 10.58
C ALA A 746 0.90 32.39 10.86
N PHE A 747 1.87 32.16 11.74
CA PHE A 747 2.25 30.82 12.17
C PHE A 747 2.57 30.80 13.65
N ALA A 748 2.10 29.79 14.36
CA ALA A 748 2.34 29.62 15.78
C ALA A 748 2.63 28.17 16.13
N VAL A 749 3.57 27.98 17.04
CA VAL A 749 3.84 26.71 17.72
C VAL A 749 3.63 26.90 19.22
N ILE A 750 2.66 26.18 19.76
CA ILE A 750 2.26 26.26 21.18
C ILE A 750 2.31 24.85 21.76
N ILE A 751 2.94 24.68 22.91
CA ILE A 751 3.02 23.40 23.61
C ILE A 751 2.24 23.52 24.92
N PHE A 752 1.28 22.63 25.13
CA PHE A 752 0.51 22.51 26.36
C PHE A 752 0.95 21.23 27.08
N THR A 753 1.46 21.35 28.30
CA THR A 753 2.00 20.21 29.06
C THR A 753 1.26 20.05 30.38
N ASP A 754 0.96 18.83 30.79
CA ASP A 754 0.46 18.51 32.14
C ASP A 754 1.61 18.39 33.17
N CYS A 755 1.33 17.92 34.39
CA CYS A 755 2.37 17.72 35.41
C CYS A 755 3.00 16.32 35.43
N ALA A 756 2.45 15.36 34.69
CA ALA A 756 3.14 14.12 34.35
C ALA A 756 4.21 14.33 33.27
N GLY A 757 4.13 15.43 32.52
CA GLY A 757 5.02 15.77 31.42
C GLY A 757 4.51 15.34 30.05
N ASN A 758 3.23 14.93 29.91
CA ASN A 758 2.64 14.72 28.59
C ASN A 758 2.31 16.07 27.98
N ASP A 759 2.51 16.20 26.66
CA ASP A 759 2.24 17.44 25.95
C ASP A 759 1.39 17.27 24.70
N THR A 760 0.68 18.34 24.36
CA THR A 760 0.08 18.55 23.04
C THR A 760 0.76 19.74 22.40
N THR A 761 1.39 19.52 21.25
CA THR A 761 1.95 20.59 20.42
C THR A 761 0.97 20.97 19.32
N LEU A 762 0.58 22.25 19.26
CA LEU A 762 -0.22 22.81 18.19
C LEU A 762 0.65 23.57 17.19
N PHE A 763 0.49 23.22 15.91
CA PHE A 763 0.99 23.98 14.76
C PHE A 763 -0.20 24.69 14.11
N ILE A 764 -0.27 26.00 14.29
CA ILE A 764 -1.37 26.82 13.78
C ILE A 764 -0.83 27.67 12.64
N SER A 765 -1.41 27.51 11.45
CA SER A 765 -1.10 28.32 10.28
C SER A 765 -2.36 29.02 9.80
N TYR A 766 -2.24 30.34 9.62
CA TYR A 766 -3.20 31.16 8.91
C TYR A 766 -2.52 31.74 7.68
N ILE A 767 -3.18 31.62 6.53
CA ILE A 767 -2.68 32.14 5.25
C ILE A 767 -3.61 33.27 4.86
N ALA A 768 -3.08 34.49 4.81
CA ALA A 768 -3.86 35.66 4.49
C ALA A 768 -4.27 35.64 3.01
N PRO A 769 -5.44 36.20 2.66
CA PRO A 769 -5.78 36.48 1.27
C PRO A 769 -4.73 37.41 0.64
N ASP A 770 -4.14 36.99 -0.48
CA ASP A 770 -3.22 37.81 -1.27
C ASP A 770 -3.91 38.22 -2.57
N VAL A 771 -4.65 39.33 -2.49
CA VAL A 771 -5.55 39.77 -3.56
C VAL A 771 -5.19 41.19 -4.01
N HIS A 772 -4.95 41.35 -5.30
CA HIS A 772 -4.49 42.62 -5.86
C HIS A 772 -5.24 43.03 -7.12
N PHE A 773 -5.40 44.33 -7.28
CA PHE A 773 -5.87 44.91 -8.54
C PHE A 773 -4.71 45.18 -9.50
N PHE A 774 -4.99 45.00 -10.78
CA PHE A 774 -4.08 45.24 -11.89
C PHE A 774 -4.80 46.07 -12.96
N PRO A 775 -4.37 47.31 -13.23
CA PRO A 775 -3.40 48.09 -12.44
C PRO A 775 -3.95 48.48 -11.05
N ASP A 776 -3.06 48.75 -10.09
CA ASP A 776 -3.39 49.26 -8.74
C ASP A 776 -3.95 50.70 -8.74
N SER A 777 -3.74 51.40 -9.85
CA SER A 777 -4.35 52.69 -10.17
C SER A 777 -4.86 52.69 -11.61
N SER A 778 -6.12 53.09 -11.81
CA SER A 778 -6.75 53.16 -13.12
C SER A 778 -7.21 54.59 -13.42
N GLY A 779 -6.85 55.08 -14.59
CA GLY A 779 -7.08 56.47 -15.01
C GLY A 779 -8.03 56.55 -16.21
N PHE A 780 -8.88 57.58 -16.24
CA PHE A 780 -9.68 57.97 -17.39
C PHE A 780 -9.20 59.33 -17.89
N LEU A 781 -8.90 59.43 -19.19
CA LEU A 781 -8.67 60.71 -19.87
C LEU A 781 -9.93 61.05 -20.66
N VAL A 782 -10.61 62.12 -20.28
CA VAL A 782 -11.92 62.48 -20.85
C VAL A 782 -11.77 63.70 -21.74
N THR A 783 -12.01 63.53 -23.05
CA THR A 783 -11.78 64.58 -24.06
C THR A 783 -13.05 65.10 -24.75
N ASN A 784 -14.22 64.49 -24.50
CA ASN A 784 -15.49 64.94 -25.09
C ASN A 784 -16.67 64.91 -24.08
N PRO A 785 -17.53 65.95 -24.03
CA PRO A 785 -18.56 66.10 -23.00
C PRO A 785 -19.85 65.26 -23.20
N VAL A 786 -19.88 64.27 -24.10
CA VAL A 786 -21.02 63.32 -24.19
C VAL A 786 -20.53 61.91 -24.53
N THR A 787 -20.04 61.16 -23.53
CA THR A 787 -19.89 59.71 -23.62
C THR A 787 -19.72 59.09 -22.24
N VAL A 788 -20.21 57.86 -22.09
CA VAL A 788 -19.87 56.95 -20.99
C VAL A 788 -18.44 56.43 -21.22
N TYR A 789 -17.58 56.46 -20.20
CA TYR A 789 -16.21 55.96 -20.28
C TYR A 789 -16.05 54.69 -19.46
N GLU A 790 -15.49 53.64 -20.04
CA GLU A 790 -15.29 52.36 -19.38
C GLU A 790 -13.80 52.02 -19.36
N ASN A 791 -13.33 51.51 -18.22
CA ASN A 791 -11.97 51.01 -18.08
C ASN A 791 -12.00 49.68 -17.32
N GLN A 792 -11.12 48.76 -17.71
CA GLN A 792 -11.02 47.45 -17.10
C GLN A 792 -10.00 47.48 -15.97
N ILE A 793 -10.35 46.84 -14.87
CA ILE A 793 -9.43 46.57 -13.77
C ILE A 793 -9.56 45.11 -13.39
N VAL A 794 -8.42 44.42 -13.27
CA VAL A 794 -8.39 42.98 -12.99
C VAL A 794 -8.07 42.77 -11.53
N LEU A 795 -8.94 42.10 -10.80
CA LEU A 795 -8.64 41.58 -9.47
C LEU A 795 -8.07 40.18 -9.62
N ARG A 796 -6.93 39.92 -9.01
CA ARG A 796 -6.29 38.61 -9.05
C ARG A 796 -5.96 38.14 -7.64
N ASN A 797 -6.25 36.89 -7.37
CA ASN A 797 -5.74 36.20 -6.21
C ASN A 797 -4.36 35.63 -6.54
N LEU A 798 -3.32 36.18 -5.91
CA LEU A 798 -1.93 35.76 -6.03
C LEU A 798 -1.58 34.66 -5.02
N SER A 799 -2.45 34.40 -4.04
CA SER A 799 -2.28 33.29 -3.11
C SER A 799 -2.38 31.95 -3.84
N ASP A 800 -1.46 31.04 -3.51
CA ASP A 800 -1.46 29.65 -3.96
C ASP A 800 -2.26 28.73 -3.02
N LYS A 801 -2.83 29.29 -1.94
CA LYS A 801 -3.50 28.52 -0.87
C LYS A 801 -4.80 29.15 -0.36
N SER A 802 -4.91 30.48 -0.29
CA SER A 802 -6.09 31.19 0.24
C SER A 802 -7.18 31.37 -0.82
N GLU A 803 -8.44 31.15 -0.46
CA GLU A 803 -9.62 31.30 -1.33
C GLU A 803 -10.70 32.18 -0.66
N PRO A 804 -10.56 33.51 -0.64
CA PRO A 804 -11.49 34.38 0.07
C PRO A 804 -12.89 34.38 -0.56
N LEU A 805 -13.92 34.36 0.29
CA LEU A 805 -15.31 34.59 -0.10
C LEU A 805 -15.57 36.09 -0.16
N ILE A 806 -15.72 36.63 -1.37
CA ILE A 806 -16.00 38.04 -1.61
C ILE A 806 -17.49 38.29 -1.39
N THR A 807 -17.82 39.19 -0.46
CA THR A 807 -19.22 39.51 -0.13
C THR A 807 -19.65 40.90 -0.58
N ASP A 808 -18.70 41.81 -0.78
CA ASP A 808 -19.02 43.18 -1.20
C ASP A 808 -17.90 43.78 -2.08
N VAL A 809 -18.30 44.58 -3.05
CA VAL A 809 -17.42 45.27 -4.01
C VAL A 809 -17.97 46.69 -4.12
N LYS A 810 -17.24 47.67 -3.58
CA LYS A 810 -17.79 49.01 -3.39
C LYS A 810 -16.79 50.13 -3.68
N LEU A 811 -17.33 51.29 -3.99
CA LEU A 811 -16.58 52.55 -4.01
C LEU A 811 -16.58 53.17 -2.62
N LYS A 812 -15.41 53.62 -2.15
CA LYS A 812 -15.22 54.17 -0.81
C LYS A 812 -16.03 55.45 -0.58
N SER A 813 -16.07 56.34 -1.56
CA SER A 813 -16.81 57.60 -1.50
C SER A 813 -18.19 57.51 -2.14
N ASN A 814 -18.42 56.47 -2.96
CA ASN A 814 -19.69 56.13 -3.61
C ASN A 814 -20.32 57.29 -4.40
N ARG A 815 -19.50 57.96 -5.21
CA ARG A 815 -19.95 59.07 -6.07
C ARG A 815 -20.77 58.57 -7.26
N GLU A 816 -21.93 59.18 -7.52
CA GLU A 816 -22.89 58.75 -8.56
C GLU A 816 -22.31 58.76 -9.99
N GLU A 817 -21.23 59.51 -10.22
CA GLU A 817 -20.54 59.59 -11.50
C GLU A 817 -19.67 58.36 -11.80
N LEU A 818 -19.33 57.53 -10.80
CA LEU A 818 -18.57 56.29 -10.95
C LEU A 818 -19.46 55.09 -10.60
N THR A 819 -19.55 54.13 -11.51
CA THR A 819 -20.28 52.88 -11.30
C THR A 819 -19.41 51.68 -11.65
N ILE A 820 -19.65 50.56 -10.99
CA ILE A 820 -18.91 49.30 -11.22
C ILE A 820 -19.86 48.36 -11.97
N LEU A 821 -19.40 47.86 -13.11
CA LEU A 821 -20.09 46.89 -13.95
C LEU A 821 -19.25 45.60 -14.02
N ASP A 822 -19.93 44.45 -14.09
CA ASP A 822 -19.29 43.17 -14.45
C ASP A 822 -19.14 43.08 -15.97
N SER A 823 -18.18 42.30 -16.47
CA SER A 823 -17.88 42.16 -17.91
C SER A 823 -19.04 41.63 -18.77
N ASP A 824 -20.06 41.02 -18.13
CA ASP A 824 -21.23 40.42 -18.80
C ASP A 824 -22.56 41.17 -18.55
N ALA A 825 -22.51 42.45 -18.16
CA ALA A 825 -23.69 43.32 -17.97
C ALA A 825 -24.78 42.80 -17.01
N HIS A 826 -24.43 41.90 -16.08
CA HIS A 826 -25.28 41.48 -14.96
C HIS A 826 -24.64 41.91 -13.64
N LYS A 827 -25.46 42.21 -12.62
CA LYS A 827 -24.97 42.52 -11.27
C LYS A 827 -24.11 41.35 -10.78
N ILE A 828 -22.89 41.62 -10.29
CA ILE A 828 -22.03 40.63 -9.64
C ILE A 828 -22.88 39.85 -8.63
N ASN A 829 -23.02 38.54 -8.81
CA ASN A 829 -23.74 37.69 -7.86
C ASN A 829 -22.88 37.50 -6.61
N LEU A 830 -22.96 38.46 -5.70
CA LEU A 830 -22.34 38.37 -4.39
C LEU A 830 -23.20 37.48 -3.47
N PRO A 831 -22.58 36.63 -2.65
CA PRO A 831 -21.14 36.44 -2.52
C PRO A 831 -20.55 35.42 -3.53
N PHE A 832 -19.26 35.53 -3.85
CA PHE A 832 -18.54 34.53 -4.67
C PHE A 832 -17.15 34.24 -4.09
N THR A 833 -16.63 33.02 -4.29
CA THR A 833 -15.27 32.65 -3.87
C THR A 833 -14.26 32.96 -4.98
N LEU A 834 -13.18 33.67 -4.65
CA LEU A 834 -12.06 33.91 -5.56
C LEU A 834 -10.98 32.85 -5.33
N ARG A 835 -10.87 31.85 -6.21
CA ARG A 835 -9.97 30.70 -5.98
C ARG A 835 -8.51 31.05 -6.24
N GLN A 836 -7.62 30.13 -5.90
CA GLN A 836 -6.18 30.27 -6.09
C GLN A 836 -5.86 30.57 -7.55
N SER A 837 -5.04 31.60 -7.80
CA SER A 837 -4.68 32.08 -9.15
C SER A 837 -5.84 32.60 -10.02
N ASP A 838 -7.08 32.67 -9.51
CA ASP A 838 -8.21 33.22 -10.25
C ASP A 838 -8.01 34.71 -10.53
N SER A 839 -8.61 35.17 -11.62
CA SER A 839 -8.67 36.58 -11.98
C SER A 839 -10.10 36.94 -12.39
N ILE A 840 -10.57 38.08 -11.91
CA ILE A 840 -11.89 38.65 -12.23
C ILE A 840 -11.68 40.03 -12.82
N VAL A 841 -12.38 40.32 -13.91
CA VAL A 841 -12.31 41.61 -14.59
C VAL A 841 -13.51 42.46 -14.17
N PHE A 842 -13.26 43.62 -13.60
CA PHE A 842 -14.29 44.63 -13.35
C PHE A 842 -14.21 45.70 -14.43
N ILE A 843 -15.38 46.16 -14.90
CA ILE A 843 -15.50 47.34 -15.74
C ILE A 843 -15.92 48.50 -14.86
N VAL A 844 -15.03 49.47 -14.69
CA VAL A 844 -15.36 50.73 -14.01
C VAL A 844 -15.88 51.69 -15.07
N GLN A 845 -17.10 52.17 -14.88
CA GLN A 845 -17.78 53.09 -15.77
C GLN A 845 -17.88 54.48 -15.13
N PHE A 846 -17.35 55.49 -15.82
CA PHE A 846 -17.52 56.90 -15.47
C PHE A 846 -18.55 57.57 -16.39
N ARG A 847 -19.54 58.24 -15.79
CA ARG A 847 -20.55 59.04 -16.49
C ARG A 847 -20.51 60.48 -16.02
N MET A 848 -20.20 61.40 -16.93
CA MET A 848 -20.23 62.83 -16.67
C MET A 848 -21.67 63.35 -16.59
N ILE A 849 -22.05 63.95 -15.45
CA ILE A 849 -23.40 64.49 -15.23
C ILE A 849 -23.46 66.01 -15.45
N ASN A 850 -22.36 66.75 -15.23
CA ASN A 850 -22.27 68.19 -15.44
C ASN A 850 -21.20 68.53 -16.51
N THR A 851 -21.66 68.99 -17.67
CA THR A 851 -20.81 69.28 -18.84
C THR A 851 -20.33 70.73 -18.91
N GLU A 852 -20.84 71.61 -18.05
CA GLU A 852 -20.54 73.06 -18.10
C GLU A 852 -19.30 73.44 -17.27
N ASN A 853 -18.84 72.57 -16.36
CA ASN A 853 -17.62 72.79 -15.56
C ASN A 853 -16.94 71.45 -15.15
N PRO A 854 -16.12 70.84 -16.03
CA PRO A 854 -15.45 69.58 -15.73
C PRO A 854 -14.39 69.74 -14.63
N GLN A 855 -14.39 68.85 -13.63
CA GLN A 855 -13.42 68.79 -12.53
C GLN A 855 -12.84 67.39 -12.42
N ASP A 856 -11.62 67.24 -11.89
CA ASP A 856 -11.02 65.92 -11.67
C ASP A 856 -11.82 65.10 -10.63
N TYR A 857 -12.03 63.81 -10.91
CA TYR A 857 -12.66 62.87 -9.98
C TYR A 857 -11.64 61.83 -9.51
N SER A 858 -11.78 61.41 -8.26
CA SER A 858 -11.09 60.24 -7.72
C SER A 858 -11.93 59.49 -6.71
N ASP A 859 -11.86 58.16 -6.72
CA ASP A 859 -12.47 57.30 -5.70
C ASP A 859 -11.59 56.05 -5.50
N THR A 860 -11.91 55.24 -4.51
CA THR A 860 -11.19 53.99 -4.21
C THR A 860 -12.15 52.82 -4.33
N LEU A 861 -11.87 51.90 -5.25
CA LEU A 861 -12.56 50.62 -5.34
C LEU A 861 -12.02 49.70 -4.24
N GLN A 862 -12.91 49.10 -3.46
CA GLN A 862 -12.60 48.20 -2.35
C GLN A 862 -13.25 46.84 -2.56
N ILE A 863 -12.48 45.77 -2.35
CA ILE A 863 -12.97 44.40 -2.24
C ILE A 863 -13.11 44.04 -0.78
N VAL A 864 -14.29 43.57 -0.42
CA VAL A 864 -14.64 43.18 0.94
C VAL A 864 -14.97 41.70 0.98
N ASP A 865 -14.28 40.99 1.85
CA ASP A 865 -14.52 39.57 2.09
C ASP A 865 -15.67 39.33 3.09
N SER A 866 -16.00 38.07 3.30
CA SER A 866 -17.01 37.61 4.26
C SER A 866 -16.73 37.98 5.72
N CYS A 867 -15.56 38.55 6.00
CA CYS A 867 -15.14 39.03 7.31
C CYS A 867 -15.30 40.53 7.46
N SER A 868 -15.88 41.19 6.46
CA SER A 868 -15.99 42.65 6.38
C SER A 868 -14.64 43.37 6.31
N ASN A 869 -13.56 42.67 5.96
CA ASN A 869 -12.23 43.26 5.78
C ASN A 869 -12.08 43.78 4.36
N VAL A 870 -11.45 44.95 4.20
CA VAL A 870 -11.00 45.41 2.89
C VAL A 870 -9.70 44.69 2.56
N ILE A 871 -9.75 43.75 1.61
CA ILE A 871 -8.61 42.87 1.26
C ILE A 871 -7.88 43.29 -0.03
N ALA A 872 -8.46 44.21 -0.81
CA ALA A 872 -7.81 44.82 -1.96
C ALA A 872 -8.39 46.22 -2.22
N GLU A 873 -7.54 47.16 -2.64
CA GLU A 873 -7.94 48.52 -3.02
C GLU A 873 -7.33 48.93 -4.36
N ALA A 874 -8.07 49.73 -5.14
CA ALA A 874 -7.55 50.39 -6.32
C ALA A 874 -8.01 51.85 -6.41
N ILE A 875 -7.09 52.73 -6.79
CA ILE A 875 -7.40 54.16 -6.95
C ILE A 875 -7.90 54.42 -8.37
N LEU A 876 -9.11 54.97 -8.47
CA LEU A 876 -9.72 55.39 -9.73
C LEU A 876 -9.54 56.90 -9.88
N ARG A 877 -9.04 57.38 -11.02
CA ARG A 877 -8.83 58.81 -11.30
C ARG A 877 -9.40 59.22 -12.65
N VAL A 878 -10.06 60.37 -12.74
CA VAL A 878 -10.57 60.95 -13.99
C VAL A 878 -10.03 62.37 -14.10
N GLY A 879 -9.33 62.68 -15.19
CA GLY A 879 -8.72 63.99 -15.44
C GLY A 879 -9.24 64.70 -16.70
N PHE A 880 -9.31 66.03 -16.67
CA PHE A 880 -9.99 66.84 -17.71
C PHE A 880 -9.13 67.85 -18.48
N ASP A 881 -7.82 67.96 -18.24
CA ASP A 881 -6.97 68.94 -18.94
C ASP A 881 -5.67 68.34 -19.49
N LEU A 882 -5.34 68.71 -20.73
CA LEU A 882 -4.18 68.28 -21.52
C LEU A 882 -3.00 69.28 -21.46
N THR A 883 -2.99 70.26 -20.55
CA THR A 883 -2.00 71.37 -20.59
C THR A 883 -1.19 71.65 -19.31
N SER A 884 -1.17 70.78 -18.30
CA SER A 884 -0.28 70.99 -17.14
C SER A 884 0.30 69.71 -16.54
N VAL A 885 1.19 69.03 -17.27
CA VAL A 885 2.23 68.21 -16.62
C VAL A 885 3.56 68.43 -17.35
N GLU A 886 4.15 69.63 -17.20
CA GLU A 886 5.61 69.77 -17.33
C GLU A 886 6.26 69.58 -15.96
N SER A 887 6.97 68.45 -15.86
CA SER A 887 8.16 68.20 -15.06
C SER A 887 8.23 68.76 -13.63
N ASN A 888 7.78 67.97 -12.67
CA ASN A 888 8.63 67.70 -11.51
C ASN A 888 9.43 66.42 -11.77
N ASN A 889 10.73 66.62 -11.96
CA ASN A 889 11.77 65.63 -12.04
C ASN A 889 11.64 64.54 -10.96
N TYR A 890 11.52 63.29 -11.40
CA TYR A 890 12.32 62.17 -10.90
C TYR A 890 12.54 61.20 -12.07
N GLU A 891 13.27 61.64 -13.12
CA GLU A 891 14.03 60.68 -13.92
C GLU A 891 15.15 60.13 -13.02
N ASN A 892 14.94 58.96 -12.41
CA ASN A 892 16.08 58.14 -11.99
C ASN A 892 16.47 57.29 -13.20
N LYS A 893 17.62 57.58 -13.81
CA LYS A 893 18.04 56.92 -15.04
C LYS A 893 18.72 55.59 -14.71
N ILE A 894 17.93 54.52 -14.74
CA ILE A 894 18.47 53.16 -14.84
C ILE A 894 18.81 52.86 -16.31
N LEU A 895 20.10 52.65 -16.59
CA LEU A 895 20.63 52.35 -17.92
C LEU A 895 21.24 50.95 -17.98
N LEU A 896 20.90 50.19 -19.03
CA LEU A 896 21.38 48.83 -19.27
C LEU A 896 22.38 48.83 -20.43
N LEU A 897 23.64 48.46 -20.20
CA LEU A 897 24.69 48.48 -21.22
C LEU A 897 25.61 47.23 -21.17
N PRO A 898 25.84 46.53 -22.30
CA PRO A 898 25.08 46.63 -23.55
C PRO A 898 23.70 45.96 -23.41
N ASN A 899 22.71 46.47 -24.14
CA ASN A 899 21.43 45.80 -24.34
C ASN A 899 21.09 45.92 -25.84
N PRO A 900 21.30 44.88 -26.66
CA PRO A 900 21.39 43.47 -26.27
C PRO A 900 22.71 43.08 -25.56
N ALA A 901 22.64 42.17 -24.58
CA ALA A 901 23.80 41.63 -23.86
C ALA A 901 24.16 40.22 -24.35
N SER A 902 25.45 39.92 -24.51
CA SER A 902 25.93 38.59 -24.92
C SER A 902 26.45 37.76 -23.74
N ASP A 903 27.34 38.36 -22.95
CA ASP A 903 28.09 37.69 -21.89
C ASP A 903 28.00 38.45 -20.56
N GLU A 904 28.08 39.78 -20.58
CA GLU A 904 27.95 40.63 -19.40
C GLU A 904 26.97 41.78 -19.62
N LEU A 905 26.23 42.13 -18.58
CA LEU A 905 25.30 43.26 -18.53
C LEU A 905 25.68 44.22 -17.40
N LYS A 906 25.85 45.51 -17.71
CA LYS A 906 26.03 46.55 -16.70
C LYS A 906 24.72 47.32 -16.49
N VAL A 907 24.34 47.44 -15.23
CA VAL A 907 23.18 48.20 -14.75
C VAL A 907 23.69 49.46 -14.07
N LEU A 908 23.56 50.60 -14.72
CA LEU A 908 23.91 51.90 -14.14
C LEU A 908 22.70 52.51 -13.45
N SER A 909 22.90 53.07 -12.26
CA SER A 909 21.88 53.80 -11.51
C SER A 909 22.52 54.95 -10.73
N ASP A 910 21.81 56.05 -10.67
CA ASP A 910 22.10 57.22 -9.82
C ASP A 910 21.76 57.00 -8.33
N GLU A 911 21.11 55.90 -8.00
CA GLU A 911 20.73 55.50 -6.64
C GLU A 911 21.26 54.12 -6.28
N LEU A 912 21.34 53.84 -4.97
CA LEU A 912 21.82 52.56 -4.46
C LEU A 912 20.83 51.43 -4.78
N ILE A 913 21.32 50.39 -5.44
CA ILE A 913 20.54 49.19 -5.78
C ILE A 913 20.65 48.17 -4.64
N GLU A 914 19.51 47.70 -4.14
CA GLU A 914 19.41 46.72 -3.04
C GLU A 914 19.26 45.29 -3.58
N GLU A 915 18.52 45.12 -4.67
CA GLU A 915 18.26 43.79 -5.24
C GLU A 915 18.09 43.85 -6.76
N ILE A 916 18.61 42.83 -7.45
CA ILE A 916 18.34 42.61 -8.88
C ILE A 916 17.86 41.18 -9.09
N SER A 917 16.74 41.06 -9.81
CA SER A 917 16.08 39.80 -10.13
C SER A 917 15.75 39.71 -11.61
N LEU A 918 15.92 38.52 -12.20
CA LEU A 918 15.67 38.30 -13.61
C LEU A 918 14.60 37.22 -13.81
N PHE A 919 13.63 37.52 -14.67
CA PHE A 919 12.47 36.68 -14.96
C PHE A 919 12.37 36.40 -16.46
N ASP A 920 11.88 35.22 -16.81
CA ASP A 920 11.46 34.96 -18.19
C ASP A 920 10.11 35.62 -18.50
N LEU A 921 9.66 35.54 -19.76
CA LEU A 921 8.40 36.15 -20.21
C LEU A 921 7.14 35.53 -19.60
N LEU A 922 7.26 34.37 -18.95
CA LEU A 922 6.18 33.69 -18.24
C LEU A 922 6.18 34.02 -16.74
N GLY A 923 7.11 34.87 -16.28
CA GLY A 923 7.20 35.32 -14.89
C GLY A 923 7.97 34.37 -13.98
N TYR A 924 8.55 33.28 -14.50
CA TYR A 924 9.38 32.38 -13.69
C TYR A 924 10.74 33.02 -13.41
N ARG A 925 11.11 33.07 -12.12
CA ARG A 925 12.35 33.68 -11.65
C ARG A 925 13.55 32.81 -12.05
N LYS A 926 14.47 33.36 -12.85
CA LYS A 926 15.66 32.63 -13.35
C LYS A 926 16.91 32.90 -12.52
N ARG A 927 17.03 34.07 -11.88
CA ARG A 927 18.20 34.40 -11.05
C ARG A 927 17.91 35.44 -9.97
N ILE A 928 18.69 35.37 -8.88
CA ILE A 928 18.72 36.32 -7.76
C ILE A 928 20.20 36.58 -7.44
N LYS A 929 20.60 37.85 -7.31
CA LYS A 929 21.88 38.21 -6.69
C LYS A 929 21.59 39.06 -5.44
N LEU A 930 22.11 38.63 -4.30
CA LEU A 930 21.93 39.28 -3.00
C LEU A 930 23.17 40.09 -2.60
N ASN A 931 22.93 41.32 -2.14
CA ASN A 931 23.74 42.08 -1.19
C ASN A 931 25.24 42.27 -1.51
N GLU A 932 25.55 43.12 -2.48
CA GLU A 932 26.79 43.91 -2.42
C GLU A 932 26.46 45.39 -2.64
N VAL A 933 26.55 46.19 -1.57
CA VAL A 933 26.47 47.65 -1.62
C VAL A 933 27.75 48.16 -2.27
N HIS A 934 27.71 48.46 -3.56
CA HIS A 934 28.81 49.12 -4.26
C HIS A 934 28.62 50.65 -4.21
N GLN A 935 29.64 51.37 -3.76
CA GLN A 935 29.64 52.85 -3.69
C GLN A 935 29.79 53.52 -5.08
N ASN A 936 29.76 52.76 -6.17
CA ASN A 936 29.86 53.28 -7.53
C ASN A 936 28.54 53.05 -8.27
N ASN A 937 28.14 54.01 -9.10
CA ASN A 937 26.85 54.12 -9.80
C ASN A 937 26.55 52.99 -10.85
N TYR A 938 27.14 51.80 -10.75
CA TYR A 938 26.83 50.65 -11.63
C TYR A 938 27.12 49.26 -11.03
N ILE A 939 26.37 48.24 -11.48
CA ILE A 939 26.50 46.82 -11.12
C ILE A 939 26.67 45.97 -12.39
N THR A 940 27.63 45.03 -12.39
CA THR A 940 27.81 44.07 -13.50
C THR A 940 27.21 42.70 -13.16
N ILE A 941 26.49 42.12 -14.13
CA ILE A 941 25.84 40.83 -14.06
C ILE A 941 26.36 39.95 -15.21
N ASP A 942 26.88 38.78 -14.88
CA ASP A 942 27.26 37.76 -15.87
C ASP A 942 25.99 37.06 -16.37
N VAL A 943 25.77 37.08 -17.69
CA VAL A 943 24.63 36.45 -18.39
C VAL A 943 25.10 35.41 -19.42
N SER A 944 26.36 34.97 -19.34
CA SER A 944 27.00 34.02 -20.25
C SER A 944 26.54 32.55 -20.10
N ASP A 945 25.63 32.25 -19.17
CA ASP A 945 24.95 30.95 -19.03
C ASP A 945 23.48 30.98 -19.52
N MET A 946 22.97 32.14 -19.91
CA MET A 946 21.57 32.33 -20.29
C MET A 946 21.29 32.08 -21.77
N SER A 947 20.15 31.44 -22.07
CA SER A 947 19.68 31.22 -23.44
C SER A 947 19.27 32.53 -24.14
N ASN A 948 19.51 32.63 -25.45
CA ASN A 948 19.07 33.77 -26.27
C ASN A 948 17.55 34.01 -26.10
N GLY A 949 17.14 35.25 -25.85
CA GLY A 949 15.74 35.57 -25.59
C GLY A 949 15.52 36.91 -24.90
N LEU A 950 14.26 37.31 -24.78
CA LEU A 950 13.83 38.53 -24.09
C LEU A 950 13.46 38.19 -22.64
N TYR A 951 13.94 38.98 -21.69
CA TYR A 951 13.75 38.78 -20.25
C TYR A 951 13.32 40.07 -19.57
N ASN A 952 12.65 39.95 -18.42
CA ASN A 952 12.30 41.08 -17.57
C ASN A 952 13.27 41.16 -16.39
N LEU A 953 13.99 42.26 -16.29
CA LEU A 953 14.90 42.56 -15.21
C LEU A 953 14.21 43.51 -14.22
N GLN A 954 14.02 43.06 -12.99
CA GLN A 954 13.56 43.89 -11.88
C GLN A 954 14.75 44.34 -11.05
N ILE A 955 14.79 45.65 -10.77
CA ILE A 955 15.84 46.32 -10.02
C ILE A 955 15.16 47.07 -8.90
N LYS A 956 15.48 46.71 -7.65
CA LYS A 956 14.90 47.31 -6.46
C LYS A 956 15.94 48.20 -5.80
N ASN A 957 15.53 49.43 -5.54
CA ASN A 957 16.20 50.36 -4.66
C ASN A 957 15.34 50.55 -3.41
N LYS A 958 15.90 51.19 -2.37
CA LYS A 958 15.27 51.35 -1.04
C LYS A 958 13.79 51.78 -1.06
N ASN A 959 13.39 52.59 -2.04
CA ASN A 959 12.06 53.19 -2.08
C ASN A 959 11.19 52.68 -3.25
N ARG A 960 11.75 51.96 -4.24
CA ARG A 960 11.07 51.66 -5.52
C ARG A 960 11.60 50.42 -6.22
N ILE A 961 10.75 49.77 -7.02
CA ILE A 961 11.13 48.69 -7.94
C ILE A 961 10.95 49.17 -9.38
N PHE A 962 11.98 48.99 -10.19
CA PHE A 962 11.99 49.29 -11.61
C PHE A 962 12.01 47.99 -12.41
N THR A 963 11.23 47.93 -13.50
CA THR A 963 11.27 46.79 -14.44
C THR A 963 11.80 47.27 -15.78
N LYS A 964 12.80 46.59 -16.33
CA LYS A 964 13.39 46.87 -17.66
C LYS A 964 13.45 45.60 -18.48
N GLN A 965 13.28 45.73 -19.79
CA GLN A 965 13.44 44.61 -20.72
C GLN A 965 14.93 44.44 -21.08
N LEU A 966 15.40 43.20 -21.00
CA LEU A 966 16.74 42.79 -21.36
C LEU A 966 16.67 41.79 -22.51
N LEU A 967 17.36 42.08 -23.61
CA LEU A 967 17.54 41.11 -24.69
C LEU A 967 18.92 40.45 -24.54
N ILE A 968 18.93 39.13 -24.45
CA ILE A 968 20.16 38.33 -24.47
C ILE A 968 20.34 37.76 -25.88
N TYR A 969 21.46 38.10 -26.51
CA TYR A 969 21.78 37.71 -27.88
C TYR A 969 23.28 37.45 -28.01
N ARG A 970 23.64 36.19 -28.27
CA ARG A 970 25.01 35.78 -28.59
C ARG A 970 25.25 35.63 -30.08
#